data_AF-A0A1H2U371-F1
#
_entry.id   AF-A0A1H2U371-F1
#
_cell.length_a   1.000
_cell.length_b   1.000
_cell.length_c   1.000
_cell.angle_alpha   90.00
_cell.angle_beta   90.00
_cell.angle_gamma   90.00
#
_symmetry.space_group_name_H-M   'P 1'
#
loop_
_entity.id
_entity.type
_entity.pdbx_description
1 polymer ?
#
loop_
_entity_poly.entity_id
_entity_poly.type
_entity_poly.pdbx_seq_one_letter_code
_entity_poly.pdbx_strand_id
1 'polypeptide(L)'
;MVGVSIRLAFGVTAGPGSSCWLPTPGGRTTPRQADARADAPGSPVAVGPPGAEPEVLRDAARRLDLLVRNGSETAAGAGVDLGGGFTSARLAGAQGDRRDAVLAALQFLGADGAERLGDRAAVLVALFGPSATKRVGAAAHRAVAERRWSALQLASAASDLLGPEQLERVLELRAPEGIDPFPHGAASTVADHLGRVLAGYPRPRRLTLILSLWDDVCGRLVERERTERRATTQTRIERIDKLRARHRAHFDEAIMRRLAWSIDGEPTLVTAARWRPPQWWTAQELGRLLDDAIAAIALLRFAKTLSDEGLAAAAEKHRAELLVAEACLTEEERSQAARRPEGGYSHPARPGCYAHQVVQVLSPQRTITAKTETYVKTRTAMARNYGVVVLDAVGDLLFEDGTPLHNCWDTCKPWHAAHLRQWRAAAGFSRSPDGWEQPPLADAHADGPKGTLAQRLAAGQADPASVETPHDLLWLADLADALAPFHGAEHATVRHERPGPDLDYKTPATPRTDSIPLMAAEVAQLVRFGAAPPPRCGGWAELAAGVSADAVIAEASVGDFTLPPEVSTLDKQVLDGTELIIELGREPRQLAEWSGYMGNCIGESWYADQARRGQCVLMALRDPADGRIVANLDIRRHTGGWHVHELRARFNDEVAAGLEEHVKHWVEGIPAPVPPAAEPLVPVPPVRSGSGRRAAASELSPELTGALATAVARELASAQATAARHAYVTLARGFGRPGRPADFEPDAAVIAVKRIGPAEHVELLRAALQDGLGVPALWRATRVRPLATAVGKLDPDLRTYDRLAALTDGSPLPRTLRALVRRPDIAPAHALDTVARTVRLAMGKLLGDDTLARSVAQRPSAELVCALAIAATCAPESTLDTVPVAEPKKVLLRGFPASDLSDEQGPWQRALPAAAELGAPVELFWDRVAEHGLRIPAALLGKGGWPALWRRAHR
;
A
#
# COMPACT_ATOMS: atom_id res chain seq x y z
N MET A 1 -23.74 2.75 42.75
CA MET A 1 -22.96 3.14 41.56
C MET A 1 -22.73 1.90 40.71
N VAL A 2 -23.40 1.78 39.57
CA VAL A 2 -23.15 0.70 38.61
C VAL A 2 -21.86 1.05 37.88
N GLY A 3 -20.81 0.25 38.06
CA GLY A 3 -19.51 0.48 37.42
C GLY A 3 -19.65 0.47 35.90
N VAL A 4 -19.26 1.56 35.25
CA VAL A 4 -19.23 1.66 33.79
C VAL A 4 -18.13 0.70 33.28
N SER A 5 -18.50 -0.31 32.50
CA SER A 5 -17.53 -1.22 31.89
C SER A 5 -16.74 -0.49 30.79
N ILE A 6 -15.42 -0.35 30.96
CA ILE A 6 -14.56 0.30 29.97
C ILE A 6 -14.23 -0.71 28.85
N ARG A 7 -14.43 -0.30 27.60
CA ARG A 7 -14.04 -1.06 26.42
C ARG A 7 -12.55 -0.83 26.13
N LEU A 8 -11.84 -1.92 25.90
CA LEU A 8 -10.44 -1.94 25.52
C LEU A 8 -10.30 -2.31 24.04
N ALA A 9 -9.09 -2.17 23.51
CA ALA A 9 -8.71 -2.61 22.18
C ALA A 9 -9.01 -4.11 21.96
N PHE A 10 -9.12 -4.50 20.69
CA PHE A 10 -9.33 -5.90 20.26
C PHE A 10 -10.63 -6.55 20.79
N GLY A 11 -11.63 -5.73 21.11
CA GLY A 11 -12.94 -6.21 21.59
C GLY A 11 -12.95 -6.72 23.04
N VAL A 12 -11.89 -6.44 23.81
CA VAL A 12 -11.79 -6.82 25.22
C VAL A 12 -12.58 -5.84 26.08
N THR A 13 -13.24 -6.32 27.13
CA THR A 13 -13.91 -5.46 28.13
C THR A 13 -13.25 -5.68 29.48
N ALA A 14 -12.95 -4.60 30.20
CA ALA A 14 -12.43 -4.71 31.56
C ALA A 14 -13.45 -5.47 32.44
N GLY A 15 -12.97 -6.43 33.23
CA GLY A 15 -13.82 -7.28 34.06
C GLY A 15 -14.58 -6.51 35.15
N PRO A 16 -15.67 -7.08 35.72
CA PRO A 16 -16.36 -6.48 36.86
C PRO A 16 -15.38 -6.30 38.02
N GLY A 17 -15.25 -5.06 38.53
CA GLY A 17 -14.32 -4.75 39.62
C GLY A 17 -12.90 -4.40 39.18
N SER A 18 -12.68 -3.98 37.93
CA SER A 18 -11.41 -3.44 37.45
C SER A 18 -11.55 -1.97 37.01
N SER A 19 -10.50 -1.17 37.22
CA SER A 19 -10.36 0.21 36.74
C SER A 19 -9.17 0.34 35.80
N CYS A 20 -9.25 1.30 34.88
CA CYS A 20 -8.18 1.65 33.94
C CYS A 20 -7.47 2.93 34.39
N TRP A 21 -6.15 2.93 34.37
CA TRP A 21 -5.32 4.05 34.83
C TRP A 21 -4.32 4.47 33.76
N LEU A 22 -4.23 5.78 33.52
CA LEU A 22 -3.29 6.40 32.58
C LEU A 22 -2.00 6.80 33.30
N PRO A 23 -0.82 6.56 32.69
CA PRO A 23 0.44 7.04 33.22
C PRO A 23 0.51 8.57 33.14
N THR A 24 1.06 9.22 34.17
CA THR A 24 1.32 10.67 34.17
C THR A 24 2.77 10.96 33.77
N PRO A 25 3.04 12.02 32.98
CA PRO A 25 4.39 12.38 32.57
C PRO A 25 5.31 12.58 33.79
N GLY A 26 6.43 11.85 33.82
CA GLY A 26 7.47 11.97 34.86
C GLY A 26 7.28 11.09 36.10
N GLY A 27 6.24 10.26 36.19
CA GLY A 27 6.12 9.15 37.16
C GLY A 27 6.08 9.53 38.65
N ARG A 28 6.07 10.83 38.99
CA ARG A 28 6.09 11.35 40.37
C ARG A 28 4.71 11.69 40.92
N THR A 29 3.71 11.88 40.07
CA THR A 29 2.33 12.16 40.46
C THR A 29 1.49 10.88 40.45
N THR A 30 0.39 10.88 41.21
CA THR A 30 -0.57 9.77 41.23
C THR A 30 -1.17 9.54 39.84
N PRO A 31 -1.18 8.30 39.32
CA PRO A 31 -1.81 7.97 38.05
C PRO A 31 -3.29 8.38 38.02
N ARG A 32 -3.78 8.85 36.87
CA ARG A 32 -5.15 9.31 36.71
C ARG A 32 -6.04 8.17 36.21
N GLN A 33 -7.27 8.06 36.72
CA GLN A 33 -8.24 7.11 36.20
C GLN A 33 -8.70 7.53 34.79
N ALA A 34 -8.80 6.56 33.88
CA ALA A 34 -9.22 6.81 32.51
C ALA A 34 -10.74 7.10 32.44
N ASP A 35 -11.10 8.10 31.65
CA ASP A 35 -12.47 8.47 31.28
C ASP A 35 -12.69 8.20 29.79
N ALA A 36 -13.57 7.22 29.51
CA ALA A 36 -13.89 6.79 28.16
C ALA A 36 -14.52 7.88 27.26
N ARG A 37 -14.95 9.03 27.82
CA ARG A 37 -15.49 10.17 27.06
C ARG A 37 -14.47 11.27 26.77
N ALA A 38 -13.40 11.35 27.54
CA ALA A 38 -12.44 12.45 27.48
C ALA A 38 -11.05 12.02 26.96
N ASP A 39 -10.70 10.75 27.13
CA ASP A 39 -9.36 10.26 26.81
C ASP A 39 -9.23 9.78 25.36
N ALA A 40 -8.05 10.00 24.78
CA ALA A 40 -7.77 9.67 23.39
C ALA A 40 -7.94 8.16 23.13
N PRO A 41 -8.67 7.77 22.07
CA PRO A 41 -8.82 6.37 21.68
C PRO A 41 -7.46 5.67 21.55
N GLY A 42 -7.39 4.41 21.97
CA GLY A 42 -6.16 3.62 21.87
C GLY A 42 -5.04 3.96 22.86
N SER A 43 -5.24 4.91 23.78
CA SER A 43 -4.23 5.24 24.81
C SER A 43 -3.81 4.02 25.65
N PRO A 44 -2.51 3.86 25.97
CA PRO A 44 -2.02 2.79 26.82
C PRO A 44 -2.48 2.99 28.28
N VAL A 45 -3.02 1.94 28.89
CA VAL A 45 -3.56 1.96 30.25
C VAL A 45 -3.14 0.74 31.07
N ALA A 46 -3.04 0.92 32.40
CA ALA A 46 -2.90 -0.16 33.35
C ALA A 46 -4.29 -0.56 33.86
N VAL A 47 -4.65 -1.83 33.70
CA VAL A 47 -5.95 -2.40 34.11
C VAL A 47 -5.74 -3.24 35.36
N GLY A 48 -6.41 -2.88 36.45
CA GLY A 48 -6.26 -3.58 37.74
C GLY A 48 -7.31 -3.17 38.77
N PRO A 49 -7.15 -3.56 40.04
CA PRO A 49 -8.17 -3.35 41.07
C PRO A 49 -8.38 -1.85 41.39
N PRO A 50 -9.64 -1.39 41.56
CA PRO A 50 -9.98 0.03 41.78
C PRO A 50 -9.48 0.59 43.11
N GLY A 51 -9.24 -0.27 44.11
CA GLY A 51 -8.77 0.10 45.45
C GLY A 51 -7.32 -0.32 45.74
N ALA A 52 -6.47 -0.44 44.71
CA ALA A 52 -5.06 -0.78 44.91
C ALA A 52 -4.33 0.30 45.72
N GLU A 53 -3.38 -0.12 46.56
CA GLU A 53 -2.50 0.79 47.29
C GLU A 53 -1.79 1.77 46.33
N PRO A 54 -1.69 3.07 46.65
CA PRO A 54 -1.11 4.08 45.75
C PRO A 54 0.31 3.77 45.27
N GLU A 55 1.10 3.04 46.07
CA GLU A 55 2.45 2.62 45.68
C GLU A 55 2.45 1.53 44.60
N VAL A 56 1.55 0.57 44.71
CA VAL A 56 1.36 -0.52 43.72
C VAL A 56 0.88 0.06 42.39
N LEU A 57 -0.07 0.99 42.45
CA LEU A 57 -0.56 1.70 41.27
C LEU A 57 0.55 2.53 40.61
N ARG A 58 1.40 3.23 41.40
CA ARG A 58 2.56 3.97 40.89
C ARG A 58 3.60 3.06 40.25
N ASP A 59 3.85 1.87 40.80
CA ASP A 59 4.79 0.91 40.20
C ASP A 59 4.25 0.33 38.88
N ALA A 60 2.95 -0.02 38.84
CA ALA A 60 2.30 -0.50 37.62
C ALA A 60 2.32 0.55 36.50
N ALA A 61 1.99 1.82 36.81
CA ALA A 61 2.06 2.91 35.84
C ALA A 61 3.49 3.17 35.34
N ARG A 62 4.50 3.04 36.22
CA ARG A 62 5.91 3.16 35.83
C ARG A 62 6.34 2.04 34.88
N ARG A 63 5.91 0.80 35.15
CA ARG A 63 6.19 -0.36 34.28
C ARG A 63 5.48 -0.25 32.93
N LEU A 64 4.27 0.31 32.90
CA LEU A 64 3.57 0.64 31.65
C LEU A 64 4.33 1.70 30.86
N ASP A 65 4.79 2.78 31.50
CA ASP A 65 5.59 3.83 30.85
C ASP A 65 6.91 3.26 30.31
N LEU A 66 7.58 2.35 31.05
CA LEU A 66 8.76 1.63 30.57
C LEU A 66 8.44 0.73 29.37
N LEU A 67 7.31 0.02 29.39
CA LEU A 67 6.86 -0.82 28.28
C LEU A 67 6.58 0.01 27.02
N VAL A 68 5.92 1.17 27.17
CA VAL A 68 5.60 2.06 26.04
C VAL A 68 6.86 2.70 25.47
N ARG A 69 7.72 3.26 26.33
CA ARG A 69 8.95 3.96 25.89
C ARG A 69 9.97 3.05 25.21
N ASN A 70 10.10 1.81 25.70
CA ASN A 70 11.13 0.89 25.23
C ASN A 70 10.60 -0.24 24.33
N GLY A 71 9.30 -0.52 24.37
CA GLY A 71 8.65 -1.62 23.66
C GLY A 71 7.56 -1.21 22.65
N SER A 72 7.27 0.10 22.52
CA SER A 72 6.17 0.72 21.74
C SER A 72 4.81 0.73 22.42
N GLU A 73 3.95 1.67 22.01
CA GLU A 73 2.54 1.72 22.43
C GLU A 73 1.78 0.44 22.06
N THR A 74 2.15 -0.22 20.96
CA THR A 74 1.54 -1.49 20.51
C THR A 74 1.75 -2.59 21.54
N ALA A 75 2.91 -2.67 22.19
CA ALA A 75 3.19 -3.66 23.23
C ALA A 75 2.27 -3.52 24.46
N ALA A 76 1.78 -2.31 24.75
CA ALA A 76 0.82 -2.11 25.84
C ALA A 76 -0.49 -2.89 25.62
N GLY A 77 -0.87 -3.17 24.37
CA GLY A 77 -2.06 -3.96 24.05
C GLY A 77 -1.95 -5.46 24.32
N ALA A 78 -0.78 -5.97 24.71
CA ALA A 78 -0.52 -7.41 24.79
C ALA A 78 -1.07 -8.10 26.03
N GLY A 79 -1.47 -7.36 27.07
CA GLY A 79 -1.85 -7.93 28.36
C GLY A 79 -0.66 -8.26 29.27
N VAL A 80 0.44 -7.50 29.20
CA VAL A 80 1.65 -7.74 30.01
C VAL A 80 1.33 -7.54 31.50
N ASP A 81 1.71 -8.49 32.34
CA ASP A 81 1.66 -8.38 33.79
C ASP A 81 2.60 -7.26 34.27
N LEU A 82 2.00 -6.22 34.84
CA LEU A 82 2.67 -5.07 35.43
C LEU A 82 2.93 -5.29 36.92
N GLY A 83 2.45 -6.39 37.52
CA GLY A 83 2.56 -6.70 38.94
C GLY A 83 1.42 -6.10 39.77
N GLY A 84 1.23 -6.63 40.99
CA GLY A 84 0.19 -6.13 41.90
C GLY A 84 -1.25 -6.32 41.40
N GLY A 85 -1.47 -7.27 40.49
CA GLY A 85 -2.76 -7.52 39.85
C GLY A 85 -3.08 -6.58 38.68
N PHE A 86 -2.10 -5.82 38.19
CA PHE A 86 -2.26 -4.94 37.03
C PHE A 86 -1.75 -5.59 35.75
N THR A 87 -2.46 -5.35 34.64
CA THR A 87 -2.07 -5.77 33.29
C THR A 87 -2.07 -4.58 32.34
N SER A 88 -1.24 -4.62 31.31
CA SER A 88 -1.23 -3.58 30.26
C SER A 88 -2.41 -3.76 29.30
N ALA A 89 -3.04 -2.68 28.87
CA ALA A 89 -4.00 -2.69 27.79
C ALA A 89 -3.96 -1.37 27.00
N ARG A 90 -4.76 -1.28 25.94
CA ARG A 90 -5.07 -0.04 25.23
C ARG A 90 -6.57 0.24 25.28
N LEU A 91 -6.96 1.51 25.36
CA LEU A 91 -8.37 1.90 25.26
C LEU A 91 -8.96 1.52 23.89
N ALA A 92 -10.29 1.44 23.80
CA ALA A 92 -10.97 1.20 22.53
C ALA A 92 -10.56 2.25 21.47
N GLY A 93 -10.48 1.81 20.21
CA GLY A 93 -10.05 2.63 19.07
C GLY A 93 -8.56 2.54 18.72
N ALA A 94 -7.76 1.78 19.48
CA ALA A 94 -6.43 1.37 19.03
C ALA A 94 -6.51 0.60 17.69
N GLN A 95 -5.68 0.99 16.74
CA GLN A 95 -5.46 0.27 15.49
C GLN A 95 -4.53 -0.93 15.70
N GLY A 96 -4.56 -1.89 14.77
CA GLY A 96 -3.70 -3.08 14.75
C GLY A 96 -4.38 -4.35 15.27
N ASP A 97 -3.62 -5.45 15.30
CA ASP A 97 -4.06 -6.76 15.78
C ASP A 97 -3.41 -7.12 17.13
N ARG A 98 -4.08 -7.99 17.90
CA ARG A 98 -3.52 -8.53 19.15
C ARG A 98 -2.21 -9.30 18.90
N ARG A 99 -2.07 -9.95 17.75
CA ARG A 99 -0.84 -10.61 17.27
C ARG A 99 0.36 -9.67 17.31
N ASP A 100 0.21 -8.45 16.81
CA ASP A 100 1.29 -7.47 16.74
C ASP A 100 1.66 -6.95 18.13
N ALA A 101 0.64 -6.75 18.98
CA ALA A 101 0.86 -6.38 20.39
C ALA A 101 1.71 -7.43 21.12
N VAL A 102 1.39 -8.71 20.95
CA VAL A 102 2.14 -9.82 21.56
C VAL A 102 3.57 -9.91 21.01
N LEU A 103 3.77 -9.74 19.69
CA LEU A 103 5.11 -9.71 19.10
C LEU A 103 5.96 -8.55 19.65
N ALA A 104 5.41 -7.33 19.69
CA ALA A 104 6.09 -6.15 20.23
C ALA A 104 6.47 -6.34 21.71
N ALA A 105 5.55 -6.90 22.51
CA ALA A 105 5.83 -7.19 23.91
C ALA A 105 6.88 -8.29 24.09
N LEU A 106 6.87 -9.37 23.28
CA LEU A 106 7.91 -10.40 23.32
C LEU A 106 9.28 -9.86 22.96
N GLN A 107 9.37 -8.99 21.96
CA GLN A 107 10.63 -8.36 21.55
C GLN A 107 11.25 -7.52 22.67
N PHE A 108 10.42 -6.83 23.45
CA PHE A 108 10.84 -6.08 24.63
C PHE A 108 11.20 -6.97 25.83
N LEU A 109 10.38 -7.98 26.12
CA LEU A 109 10.52 -8.84 27.31
C LEU A 109 11.62 -9.92 27.16
N GLY A 110 11.89 -10.36 25.93
CA GLY A 110 12.78 -11.48 25.66
C GLY A 110 12.22 -12.84 26.12
N ALA A 111 13.07 -13.87 26.10
CA ALA A 111 12.68 -15.22 26.50
C ALA A 111 12.38 -15.31 28.00
N ASP A 112 13.16 -14.62 28.83
CA ASP A 112 13.10 -14.69 30.30
C ASP A 112 11.95 -13.88 30.91
N GLY A 113 11.34 -12.98 30.13
CA GLY A 113 10.18 -12.18 30.57
C GLY A 113 8.86 -12.62 29.95
N ALA A 114 8.86 -13.68 29.14
CA ALA A 114 7.70 -14.10 28.36
C ALA A 114 6.54 -14.60 29.23
N GLU A 115 6.79 -15.12 30.45
CA GLU A 115 5.70 -15.51 31.37
C GLU A 115 4.80 -14.35 31.78
N ARG A 116 5.29 -13.12 31.69
CA ARG A 116 4.50 -11.91 31.99
C ARG A 116 3.37 -11.69 30.99
N LEU A 117 3.35 -12.36 29.84
CA LEU A 117 2.23 -12.28 28.89
C LEU A 117 1.03 -13.18 29.27
N GLY A 118 1.12 -13.88 30.40
CA GLY A 118 0.08 -14.76 30.90
C GLY A 118 0.19 -16.19 30.36
N ASP A 119 -0.96 -16.84 30.15
CA ASP A 119 -1.00 -18.25 29.74
C ASP A 119 -0.30 -18.47 28.38
N ARG A 120 0.67 -19.40 28.38
CA ARG A 120 1.48 -19.72 27.20
C ARG A 120 0.62 -20.18 26.03
N ALA A 121 -0.47 -20.92 26.27
CA ALA A 121 -1.34 -21.36 25.18
C ALA A 121 -2.08 -20.18 24.54
N ALA A 122 -2.60 -19.25 25.35
CA ALA A 122 -3.23 -18.03 24.85
C ALA A 122 -2.27 -17.16 24.02
N VAL A 123 -1.00 -17.02 24.44
CA VAL A 123 0.03 -16.29 23.68
C VAL A 123 0.31 -16.94 22.33
N LEU A 124 0.47 -18.28 22.30
CA LEU A 124 0.71 -19.00 21.05
C LEU A 124 -0.49 -18.94 20.10
N VAL A 125 -1.71 -18.98 20.62
CA VAL A 125 -2.93 -18.82 19.83
C VAL A 125 -3.04 -17.40 19.28
N ALA A 126 -2.64 -16.37 20.02
CA ALA A 126 -2.60 -15.01 19.49
C ALA A 126 -1.61 -14.87 18.32
N LEU A 127 -0.47 -15.56 18.37
CA LEU A 127 0.54 -15.54 17.31
C LEU A 127 0.16 -16.38 16.09
N PHE A 128 -0.25 -17.64 16.31
CA PHE A 128 -0.39 -18.64 15.23
C PHE A 128 -1.81 -19.17 15.04
N GLY A 129 -2.80 -18.63 15.76
CA GLY A 129 -4.19 -19.03 15.67
C GLY A 129 -4.38 -20.54 15.92
N PRO A 130 -5.16 -21.24 15.08
CA PRO A 130 -5.42 -22.67 15.25
C PRO A 130 -4.19 -23.56 15.00
N SER A 131 -3.11 -23.02 14.41
CA SER A 131 -1.86 -23.74 14.16
C SER A 131 -0.94 -23.77 15.40
N ALA A 132 -1.37 -23.19 16.52
CA ALA A 132 -0.65 -23.17 17.80
C ALA A 132 -0.57 -24.57 18.44
N THR A 133 0.42 -25.37 18.04
CA THR A 133 0.71 -26.69 18.63
C THR A 133 1.87 -26.62 19.63
N LYS A 134 2.05 -27.67 20.44
CA LYS A 134 3.20 -27.80 21.35
C LYS A 134 4.55 -27.70 20.62
N ARG A 135 4.64 -28.25 19.41
CA ARG A 135 5.86 -28.22 18.59
C ARG A 135 6.15 -26.82 18.06
N VAL A 136 5.15 -26.15 17.49
CA VAL A 136 5.25 -24.74 17.06
C VAL A 136 5.63 -23.85 18.25
N GLY A 137 5.04 -24.09 19.43
CA GLY A 137 5.38 -23.35 20.65
C GLY A 137 6.80 -23.58 21.18
N ALA A 138 7.41 -24.74 20.90
CA ALA A 138 8.82 -24.99 21.21
C ALA A 138 9.74 -24.30 20.20
N ALA A 139 9.40 -24.34 18.91
CA ALA A 139 10.14 -23.65 17.86
C ALA A 139 10.10 -22.12 18.04
N ALA A 140 8.93 -21.56 18.37
CA ALA A 140 8.78 -20.13 18.65
C ALA A 140 9.59 -19.68 19.87
N HIS A 141 9.57 -20.46 20.96
CA HIS A 141 10.41 -20.18 22.13
C HIS A 141 11.91 -20.21 21.79
N ARG A 142 12.36 -21.18 20.97
CA ARG A 142 13.74 -21.21 20.47
C ARG A 142 14.06 -19.99 19.61
N ALA A 143 13.16 -19.56 18.73
CA ALA A 143 13.34 -18.36 17.93
C ALA A 143 13.48 -17.10 18.81
N VAL A 144 12.66 -16.96 19.86
CA VAL A 144 12.77 -15.87 20.84
C VAL A 144 14.10 -15.92 21.59
N ALA A 145 14.50 -17.09 22.09
CA ALA A 145 15.76 -17.27 22.83
C ALA A 145 17.00 -16.96 21.96
N GLU A 146 16.96 -17.35 20.68
CA GLU A 146 18.01 -17.06 19.70
C GLU A 146 17.87 -15.68 19.04
N ARG A 147 16.90 -14.85 19.48
CA ARG A 147 16.59 -13.52 18.93
C ARG A 147 16.31 -13.49 17.42
N ARG A 148 15.74 -14.56 16.88
CA ARG A 148 15.33 -14.70 15.47
C ARG A 148 13.97 -14.04 15.22
N TRP A 149 13.89 -12.73 15.48
CA TRP A 149 12.66 -11.95 15.47
C TRP A 149 11.98 -11.90 14.09
N SER A 150 12.74 -11.69 13.02
CA SER A 150 12.20 -11.60 11.65
C SER A 150 11.55 -12.93 11.22
N ALA A 151 12.14 -14.07 11.62
CA ALA A 151 11.56 -15.39 11.37
C ALA A 151 10.26 -15.61 12.17
N LEU A 152 10.22 -15.14 13.42
CA LEU A 152 9.01 -15.18 14.26
C LEU A 152 7.89 -14.31 13.69
N GLN A 153 8.19 -13.10 13.23
CA GLN A 153 7.23 -12.19 12.61
C GLN A 153 6.69 -12.77 11.30
N LEU A 154 7.56 -13.30 10.43
CA LEU A 154 7.13 -13.96 9.18
C LEU A 154 6.27 -15.20 9.47
N ALA A 155 6.65 -16.04 10.43
CA ALA A 155 5.85 -17.21 10.80
C ALA A 155 4.47 -16.81 11.35
N SER A 156 4.43 -15.75 12.17
CA SER A 156 3.20 -15.18 12.67
C SER A 156 2.30 -14.67 11.52
N ALA A 157 2.88 -13.92 10.58
CA ALA A 157 2.19 -13.44 9.38
C ALA A 157 1.69 -14.57 8.47
N ALA A 158 2.44 -15.66 8.34
CA ALA A 158 2.10 -16.80 7.50
C ALA A 158 1.16 -17.81 8.15
N SER A 159 0.81 -17.63 9.43
CA SER A 159 0.08 -18.64 10.22
C SER A 159 -1.33 -18.94 9.71
N ASP A 160 -1.98 -17.98 9.08
CA ASP A 160 -3.31 -18.15 8.47
C ASP A 160 -3.26 -18.95 7.15
N LEU A 161 -2.07 -19.10 6.57
CA LEU A 161 -1.83 -19.76 5.28
C LEU A 161 -1.20 -21.14 5.39
N LEU A 162 -0.44 -21.38 6.45
CA LEU A 162 0.42 -22.54 6.65
C LEU A 162 -0.05 -23.44 7.79
N GLY A 163 0.21 -24.74 7.67
CA GLY A 163 0.01 -25.70 8.75
C GLY A 163 1.14 -25.70 9.78
N PRO A 164 0.97 -26.36 10.94
CA PRO A 164 1.95 -26.38 12.03
C PRO A 164 3.36 -26.82 11.60
N GLU A 165 3.49 -27.90 10.83
CA GLU A 165 4.78 -28.44 10.39
C GLU A 165 5.50 -27.47 9.44
N GLN A 166 4.74 -26.68 8.68
CA GLN A 166 5.28 -25.68 7.77
C GLN A 166 5.73 -24.44 8.54
N LEU A 167 5.01 -24.06 9.60
CA LEU A 167 5.40 -22.97 10.50
C LEU A 167 6.68 -23.30 11.27
N GLU A 168 6.88 -24.56 11.70
CA GLU A 168 8.16 -24.98 12.28
C GLU A 168 9.34 -24.67 11.35
N ARG A 169 9.18 -24.92 10.03
CA ARG A 169 10.22 -24.62 9.03
C ARG A 169 10.47 -23.12 8.86
N VAL A 170 9.42 -22.29 8.90
CA VAL A 170 9.58 -20.82 8.84
C VAL A 170 10.26 -20.30 10.11
N LEU A 171 9.90 -20.85 11.27
CA LEU A 171 10.54 -20.53 12.56
C LEU A 171 11.99 -21.02 12.68
N GLU A 172 12.46 -21.88 11.77
CA GLU A 172 13.86 -22.34 11.69
C GLU A 172 14.75 -21.43 10.81
N LEU A 173 14.16 -20.50 10.06
CA LEU A 173 14.90 -19.56 9.22
C LEU A 173 15.90 -18.75 10.04
N ARG A 174 17.03 -18.43 9.39
CA ARG A 174 18.11 -17.60 9.91
C ARG A 174 18.49 -16.57 8.86
N ALA A 175 18.44 -15.30 9.24
CA ALA A 175 18.93 -14.24 8.39
C ALA A 175 20.46 -14.24 8.46
N PRO A 176 21.16 -13.83 7.39
CA PRO A 176 22.59 -13.55 7.47
C PRO A 176 22.90 -12.53 8.57
N GLU A 177 24.12 -12.56 9.11
CA GLU A 177 24.53 -11.63 10.16
C GLU A 177 24.41 -10.17 9.70
N GLY A 178 23.86 -9.29 10.57
CA GLY A 178 23.60 -7.88 10.24
C GLY A 178 22.34 -7.62 9.42
N ILE A 179 21.74 -8.66 8.82
CA ILE A 179 20.58 -8.52 7.94
C ILE A 179 19.27 -8.72 8.71
N ASP A 180 18.37 -7.75 8.58
CA ASP A 180 16.99 -7.86 9.04
C ASP A 180 16.03 -7.79 7.85
N PRO A 181 15.45 -8.92 7.39
CA PRO A 181 14.50 -8.94 6.27
C PRO A 181 13.10 -8.42 6.67
N PHE A 182 12.85 -8.15 7.94
CA PHE A 182 11.58 -7.67 8.48
C PHE A 182 11.80 -6.50 9.47
N PRO A 183 12.43 -5.40 9.05
CA PRO A 183 12.85 -4.35 9.98
C PRO A 183 11.68 -3.51 10.51
N HIS A 184 10.58 -3.46 9.76
CA HIS A 184 9.38 -2.65 10.03
C HIS A 184 8.14 -3.36 9.47
N GLY A 185 6.95 -2.90 9.88
CA GLY A 185 5.66 -3.44 9.44
C GLY A 185 5.02 -4.38 10.45
N ALA A 186 3.69 -4.36 10.51
CA ALA A 186 2.92 -5.27 11.35
C ALA A 186 2.80 -6.65 10.71
N ALA A 187 2.92 -7.72 11.50
CA ALA A 187 2.77 -9.09 11.02
C ALA A 187 1.33 -9.34 10.53
N SER A 188 0.34 -8.69 11.12
CA SER A 188 -1.06 -8.72 10.65
C SER A 188 -1.22 -8.13 9.24
N THR A 189 -0.65 -6.96 8.97
CA THR A 189 -0.66 -6.34 7.64
C THR A 189 -0.01 -7.24 6.59
N VAL A 190 1.13 -7.86 6.93
CA VAL A 190 1.79 -8.81 6.02
C VAL A 190 0.96 -10.10 5.86
N ALA A 191 0.27 -10.56 6.91
CA ALA A 191 -0.65 -11.68 6.81
C ALA A 191 -1.76 -11.41 5.78
N ASP A 192 -2.33 -10.21 5.79
CA ASP A 192 -3.34 -9.78 4.82
C ASP A 192 -2.77 -9.73 3.39
N HIS A 193 -1.56 -9.18 3.21
CA HIS A 193 -0.90 -9.13 1.91
C HIS A 193 -0.61 -10.54 1.37
N LEU A 194 0.03 -11.40 2.17
CA LEU A 194 0.30 -12.79 1.80
C LEU A 194 -1.00 -13.57 1.57
N GLY A 195 -2.03 -13.30 2.37
CA GLY A 195 -3.36 -13.90 2.25
C GLY A 195 -3.95 -13.69 0.87
N ARG A 196 -3.94 -12.44 0.40
CA ARG A 196 -4.44 -12.05 -0.92
C ARG A 196 -3.67 -12.72 -2.05
N VAL A 197 -2.35 -12.76 -1.95
CA VAL A 197 -1.47 -13.27 -3.01
C VAL A 197 -1.45 -14.80 -3.06
N LEU A 198 -1.43 -15.46 -1.91
CA LEU A 198 -1.08 -16.89 -1.80
C LEU A 198 -2.28 -17.82 -1.55
N ALA A 199 -3.46 -17.31 -1.21
CA ALA A 199 -4.62 -18.14 -0.88
C ALA A 199 -5.00 -19.14 -1.99
N GLY A 200 -4.82 -18.77 -3.27
CA GLY A 200 -5.12 -19.62 -4.42
C GLY A 200 -4.20 -20.83 -4.60
N TYR A 201 -3.02 -20.84 -3.96
CA TYR A 201 -2.05 -21.93 -4.12
C TYR A 201 -2.26 -23.05 -3.10
N PRO A 202 -1.86 -24.30 -3.41
CA PRO A 202 -1.88 -25.39 -2.43
C PRO A 202 -0.84 -25.14 -1.32
N ARG A 203 -1.11 -25.62 -0.10
CA ARG A 203 -0.26 -25.38 1.09
C ARG A 203 1.25 -25.63 0.88
N PRO A 204 1.71 -26.74 0.25
CA PRO A 204 3.15 -26.95 0.02
C PRO A 204 3.78 -25.84 -0.82
N ARG A 205 3.03 -25.37 -1.83
CA ARG A 205 3.47 -24.30 -2.73
C ARG A 205 3.54 -22.95 -2.03
N ARG A 206 2.60 -22.66 -1.11
CA ARG A 206 2.64 -21.45 -0.27
C ARG A 206 3.92 -21.38 0.55
N LEU A 207 4.34 -22.49 1.17
CA LEU A 207 5.59 -22.56 1.90
C LEU A 207 6.80 -22.29 0.99
N THR A 208 6.87 -22.93 -0.18
CA THR A 208 7.95 -22.68 -1.15
C THR A 208 8.06 -21.22 -1.56
N LEU A 209 6.92 -20.55 -1.80
CA LEU A 209 6.89 -19.13 -2.16
C LEU A 209 7.33 -18.23 -1.01
N ILE A 210 6.95 -18.55 0.24
CA ILE A 210 7.37 -17.81 1.44
C ILE A 210 8.87 -17.96 1.70
N LEU A 211 9.42 -19.18 1.54
CA LEU A 211 10.85 -19.43 1.66
C LEU A 211 11.63 -18.70 0.56
N SER A 212 11.16 -18.74 -0.69
CA SER A 212 11.76 -17.98 -1.79
C SER A 212 11.70 -16.46 -1.56
N LEU A 213 10.61 -15.92 -0.99
CA LEU A 213 10.52 -14.51 -0.62
C LEU A 213 11.59 -14.14 0.43
N TRP A 214 11.78 -14.99 1.44
CA TRP A 214 12.84 -14.79 2.44
C TRP A 214 14.22 -14.76 1.80
N ASP A 215 14.55 -15.75 0.97
CA ASP A 215 15.85 -15.86 0.31
C ASP A 215 16.11 -14.68 -0.65
N ASP A 216 15.09 -14.27 -1.43
CA ASP A 216 15.17 -13.13 -2.34
C ASP A 216 15.44 -11.82 -1.58
N VAL A 217 14.72 -11.57 -0.47
CA VAL A 217 14.90 -10.37 0.36
C VAL A 217 16.27 -10.37 1.04
N CYS A 218 16.67 -11.48 1.66
CA CYS A 218 17.99 -11.58 2.29
C CYS A 218 19.11 -11.40 1.27
N GLY A 219 18.99 -11.99 0.07
CA GLY A 219 19.95 -11.81 -1.01
C GLY A 219 20.10 -10.34 -1.44
N ARG A 220 18.96 -9.63 -1.61
CA ARG A 220 18.96 -8.20 -1.94
C ARG A 220 19.59 -7.34 -0.84
N LEU A 221 19.28 -7.60 0.43
CA LEU A 221 19.84 -6.85 1.55
C LEU A 221 21.35 -7.09 1.70
N VAL A 222 21.81 -8.33 1.51
CA VAL A 222 23.25 -8.65 1.50
C VAL A 222 23.97 -7.92 0.38
N GLU A 223 23.42 -7.93 -0.85
CA GLU A 223 24.05 -7.21 -1.96
C GLU A 223 24.03 -5.69 -1.74
N ARG A 224 22.98 -5.17 -1.11
CA ARG A 224 22.91 -3.77 -0.71
C ARG A 224 24.02 -3.40 0.29
N GLU A 225 24.18 -4.17 1.36
CA GLU A 225 25.27 -3.94 2.32
C GLU A 225 26.64 -4.03 1.64
N ARG A 226 26.81 -4.95 0.69
CA ARG A 226 28.04 -5.04 -0.12
C ARG A 226 28.25 -3.78 -0.95
N THR A 227 27.23 -3.28 -1.64
CA THR A 227 27.32 -2.03 -2.43
C THR A 227 27.64 -0.82 -1.54
N GLU A 228 26.96 -0.67 -0.40
CA GLU A 228 27.24 0.40 0.56
C GLU A 228 28.68 0.28 1.13
N ARG A 229 29.12 -0.93 1.44
CA ARG A 229 30.50 -1.20 1.87
C ARG A 229 31.52 -0.86 0.78
N ARG A 230 31.30 -1.30 -0.47
CA ARG A 230 32.16 -0.96 -1.61
C ARG A 230 32.26 0.56 -1.75
N ALA A 231 31.14 1.28 -1.70
CA ALA A 231 31.13 2.74 -1.79
C ALA A 231 31.89 3.42 -0.64
N THR A 232 31.78 2.93 0.60
CA THR A 232 32.49 3.49 1.77
C THR A 232 33.99 3.19 1.78
N THR A 233 34.45 2.11 1.13
CA THR A 233 35.89 1.87 0.92
C THR A 233 36.53 2.82 -0.08
N GLN A 234 35.74 3.51 -0.91
CA GLN A 234 36.23 4.43 -1.93
C GLN A 234 36.34 5.86 -1.40
N THR A 235 37.28 6.61 -1.95
CA THR A 235 37.52 8.02 -1.64
C THR A 235 36.32 8.86 -2.10
N ARG A 236 35.90 9.83 -1.27
CA ARG A 236 34.73 10.70 -1.54
C ARG A 236 34.72 11.27 -2.97
N ILE A 237 33.53 11.34 -3.56
CA ILE A 237 33.26 11.80 -4.93
C ILE A 237 33.75 13.24 -5.17
N GLU A 238 33.69 14.12 -4.17
CA GLU A 238 34.18 15.51 -4.25
C GLU A 238 35.67 15.64 -4.64
N ARG A 239 36.45 14.56 -4.51
CA ARG A 239 37.85 14.55 -4.92
C ARG A 239 38.06 14.18 -6.39
N ILE A 240 37.01 13.75 -7.11
CA ILE A 240 37.07 13.40 -8.54
C ILE A 240 37.49 14.62 -9.36
N ASP A 241 36.96 15.81 -9.09
CA ASP A 241 37.30 17.01 -9.87
C ASP A 241 38.77 17.40 -9.76
N LYS A 242 39.36 17.24 -8.56
CA LYS A 242 40.80 17.47 -8.35
C LYS A 242 41.65 16.45 -9.09
N LEU A 243 41.19 15.19 -9.14
CA LEU A 243 41.86 14.15 -9.92
C LEU A 243 41.72 14.41 -11.42
N ARG A 244 40.54 14.81 -11.89
CA ARG A 244 40.28 15.16 -13.30
C ARG A 244 41.19 16.30 -13.75
N ALA A 245 41.30 17.36 -12.94
CA ALA A 245 42.23 18.46 -13.21
C ALA A 245 43.70 18.00 -13.24
N ARG A 246 44.10 17.11 -12.30
CA ARG A 246 45.46 16.56 -12.26
C ARG A 246 45.77 15.68 -13.47
N HIS A 247 44.80 14.86 -13.89
CA HIS A 247 44.90 14.01 -15.07
C HIS A 247 45.04 14.87 -16.33
N ARG A 248 44.12 15.82 -16.55
CA ARG A 248 44.17 16.76 -17.68
C ARG A 248 45.50 17.52 -17.74
N ALA A 249 45.96 18.08 -16.62
CA ALA A 249 47.24 18.80 -16.58
C ALA A 249 48.46 17.92 -16.99
N HIS A 250 48.44 16.62 -16.69
CA HIS A 250 49.51 15.70 -17.10
C HIS A 250 49.50 15.46 -18.62
N PHE A 251 48.31 15.32 -19.20
CA PHE A 251 48.14 15.17 -20.65
C PHE A 251 48.44 16.49 -21.40
N ASP A 252 48.03 17.63 -20.86
CA ASP A 252 48.37 18.96 -21.38
C ASP A 252 49.88 19.22 -21.38
N GLU A 253 50.63 18.73 -20.37
CA GLU A 253 52.08 18.84 -20.33
C GLU A 253 52.76 18.12 -21.52
N ALA A 254 52.19 17.01 -21.99
CA ALA A 254 52.69 16.34 -23.20
C ALA A 254 52.42 17.17 -24.46
N ILE A 255 51.25 17.80 -24.56
CA ILE A 255 50.91 18.74 -25.64
C ILE A 255 51.88 19.92 -25.63
N MET A 256 52.10 20.54 -24.47
CA MET A 256 53.00 21.69 -24.32
C MET A 256 54.44 21.35 -24.67
N ARG A 257 54.95 20.17 -24.26
CA ARG A 257 56.28 19.69 -24.70
C ARG A 257 56.36 19.51 -26.21
N ARG A 258 55.30 18.95 -26.83
CA ARG A 258 55.26 18.75 -28.27
C ARG A 258 55.20 20.08 -29.04
N LEU A 259 54.40 21.02 -28.55
CA LEU A 259 54.32 22.38 -29.05
C LEU A 259 55.70 23.06 -29.00
N ALA A 260 56.39 22.97 -27.85
CA ALA A 260 57.72 23.53 -27.66
C ALA A 260 58.79 22.88 -28.56
N TRP A 261 58.66 21.59 -28.90
CA TRP A 261 59.56 20.95 -29.88
C TRP A 261 59.26 21.33 -31.34
N SER A 262 58.03 21.74 -31.64
CA SER A 262 57.63 22.14 -32.99
C SER A 262 57.97 23.60 -33.33
N ILE A 263 58.44 24.37 -32.34
CA ILE A 263 58.70 25.80 -32.46
C ILE A 263 60.10 26.08 -31.91
N ASP A 264 60.94 26.79 -32.67
CA ASP A 264 62.23 27.27 -32.17
C ASP A 264 62.01 28.43 -31.17
N GLY A 265 61.82 28.12 -29.88
CA GLY A 265 61.70 29.10 -28.78
C GLY A 265 60.43 28.96 -27.94
N GLU A 266 60.16 29.94 -27.05
CA GLU A 266 58.93 29.95 -26.25
C GLU A 266 57.69 30.21 -27.14
N PRO A 267 56.65 29.37 -27.08
CA PRO A 267 55.47 29.51 -27.93
C PRO A 267 54.67 30.77 -27.59
N THR A 268 54.45 31.65 -28.58
CA THR A 268 53.49 32.76 -28.45
C THR A 268 52.04 32.26 -28.50
N LEU A 269 51.08 33.03 -27.97
CA LEU A 269 49.64 32.69 -28.06
C LEU A 269 49.18 32.47 -29.51
N VAL A 270 49.70 33.24 -30.47
CA VAL A 270 49.35 33.09 -31.89
C VAL A 270 49.93 31.79 -32.47
N THR A 271 51.14 31.40 -32.05
CA THR A 271 51.75 30.14 -32.48
C THR A 271 51.01 28.94 -31.89
N ALA A 272 50.61 29.02 -30.61
CA ALA A 272 49.78 28.00 -29.97
C ALA A 272 48.41 27.86 -30.66
N ALA A 273 47.75 28.98 -31.01
CA ALA A 273 46.44 28.96 -31.69
C ALA A 273 46.48 28.39 -33.12
N ARG A 274 47.65 28.41 -33.77
CA ARG A 274 47.86 27.85 -35.13
C ARG A 274 48.36 26.42 -35.12
N TRP A 275 48.88 25.96 -33.99
CA TRP A 275 49.42 24.63 -33.87
C TRP A 275 48.31 23.59 -34.06
N ARG A 276 48.60 22.55 -34.83
CA ARG A 276 47.74 21.37 -34.95
C ARG A 276 48.53 20.16 -34.49
N PRO A 277 47.93 19.26 -33.70
CA PRO A 277 48.58 18.02 -33.36
C PRO A 277 48.89 17.22 -34.64
N PRO A 278 50.00 16.44 -34.66
CA PRO A 278 50.27 15.51 -35.75
C PRO A 278 49.10 14.54 -35.98
N GLN A 279 48.89 14.09 -37.21
CA GLN A 279 47.77 13.19 -37.55
C GLN A 279 47.74 11.90 -36.72
N TRP A 280 48.90 11.41 -36.27
CA TRP A 280 49.01 10.21 -35.43
C TRP A 280 48.77 10.44 -33.94
N TRP A 281 48.59 11.70 -33.51
CA TRP A 281 48.48 12.07 -32.10
C TRP A 281 47.27 11.41 -31.43
N THR A 282 46.10 11.42 -32.07
CA THR A 282 44.87 10.83 -31.51
C THR A 282 45.03 9.34 -31.21
N ALA A 283 45.67 8.58 -32.10
CA ALA A 283 45.93 7.15 -31.88
C ALA A 283 46.93 6.90 -30.74
N GLN A 284 47.94 7.78 -30.59
CA GLN A 284 48.87 7.73 -29.46
C GLN A 284 48.15 8.01 -28.13
N GLU A 285 47.31 9.04 -28.09
CA GLU A 285 46.56 9.45 -26.90
C GLU A 285 45.53 8.38 -26.49
N LEU A 286 44.78 7.84 -27.46
CA LEU A 286 43.91 6.68 -27.21
C LEU A 286 44.69 5.46 -26.73
N GLY A 287 45.93 5.25 -27.22
CA GLY A 287 46.81 4.18 -26.72
C GLY A 287 47.14 4.35 -25.23
N ARG A 288 47.48 5.58 -24.80
CA ARG A 288 47.74 5.90 -23.39
C ARG A 288 46.49 5.75 -22.53
N LEU A 289 45.33 6.19 -23.03
CA LEU A 289 44.05 6.06 -22.32
C LEU A 289 43.59 4.59 -22.23
N LEU A 290 43.88 3.77 -23.23
CA LEU A 290 43.66 2.32 -23.17
C LEU A 290 44.51 1.68 -22.08
N ASP A 291 45.79 2.05 -21.98
CA ASP A 291 46.68 1.60 -20.90
C ASP A 291 46.15 2.04 -19.52
N ASP A 292 45.65 3.27 -19.41
CA ASP A 292 45.01 3.77 -18.19
C ASP A 292 43.69 3.05 -17.88
N ALA A 293 42.92 2.67 -18.89
CA ALA A 293 41.70 1.89 -18.75
C ALA A 293 42.01 0.48 -18.23
N ILE A 294 43.01 -0.21 -18.78
CA ILE A 294 43.49 -1.51 -18.27
C ILE A 294 43.87 -1.40 -16.79
N ALA A 295 44.66 -0.38 -16.43
CA ALA A 295 45.06 -0.17 -15.05
C ALA A 295 43.89 0.16 -14.12
N ALA A 296 42.95 0.99 -14.57
CA ALA A 296 41.73 1.31 -13.82
C ALA A 296 40.84 0.08 -13.63
N ILE A 297 40.63 -0.74 -14.67
CA ILE A 297 39.84 -1.99 -14.61
C ILE A 297 40.45 -2.95 -13.58
N ALA A 298 41.77 -3.19 -13.66
CA ALA A 298 42.46 -4.07 -12.71
C ALA A 298 42.31 -3.58 -11.27
N LEU A 299 42.47 -2.28 -11.02
CA LEU A 299 42.29 -1.68 -9.69
C LEU A 299 40.84 -1.75 -9.20
N LEU A 300 39.85 -1.57 -10.09
CA LEU A 300 38.42 -1.66 -9.77
C LEU A 300 38.01 -3.08 -9.40
N ARG A 301 38.39 -4.07 -10.23
CA ARG A 301 38.15 -5.49 -9.97
C ARG A 301 38.82 -5.93 -8.67
N PHE A 302 40.07 -5.54 -8.46
CA PHE A 302 40.77 -5.78 -7.21
C PHE A 302 40.07 -5.12 -6.00
N ALA A 303 39.67 -3.85 -6.11
CA ALA A 303 39.01 -3.12 -5.04
C ALA A 303 37.64 -3.74 -4.66
N LYS A 304 36.89 -4.24 -5.65
CA LYS A 304 35.63 -4.96 -5.43
C LYS A 304 35.87 -6.22 -4.60
N THR A 305 36.76 -7.09 -5.05
CA THR A 305 37.09 -8.34 -4.35
C THR A 305 37.71 -8.08 -2.97
N LEU A 306 38.52 -7.03 -2.83
CA LEU A 306 39.08 -6.60 -1.53
C LEU A 306 37.98 -6.23 -0.53
N SER A 307 36.93 -5.53 -0.99
CA SER A 307 35.80 -5.13 -0.15
C SER A 307 34.90 -6.32 0.21
N ASP A 308 34.70 -7.24 -0.74
CA ASP A 308 33.73 -8.34 -0.61
C ASP A 308 34.32 -9.56 0.12
N GLU A 309 35.58 -9.90 -0.16
CA GLU A 309 36.22 -11.16 0.26
C GLU A 309 37.54 -10.95 1.04
N GLY A 310 38.06 -9.73 1.07
CA GLY A 310 39.30 -9.38 1.78
C GLY A 310 40.57 -9.47 0.93
N LEU A 311 41.69 -9.04 1.53
CA LEU A 311 42.94 -8.80 0.78
C LEU A 311 43.59 -10.05 0.21
N ALA A 312 43.58 -11.16 0.94
CA ALA A 312 44.22 -12.40 0.48
C ALA A 312 43.54 -12.94 -0.79
N ALA A 313 42.20 -13.00 -0.79
CA ALA A 313 41.42 -13.44 -1.94
C ALA A 313 41.58 -12.49 -3.14
N ALA A 314 41.59 -11.17 -2.91
CA ALA A 314 41.81 -10.19 -3.97
C ALA A 314 43.21 -10.31 -4.60
N ALA A 315 44.23 -10.49 -3.77
CA ALA A 315 45.61 -10.65 -4.20
C ALA A 315 45.83 -11.93 -5.01
N GLU A 316 45.14 -13.02 -4.67
CA GLU A 316 45.19 -14.27 -5.41
C GLU A 316 44.45 -14.16 -6.76
N LYS A 317 43.18 -13.73 -6.74
CA LYS A 317 42.31 -13.68 -7.93
C LYS A 317 42.78 -12.71 -9.01
N HIS A 318 43.25 -11.52 -8.63
CA HIS A 318 43.53 -10.44 -9.58
C HIS A 318 45.03 -10.22 -9.84
N ARG A 319 45.87 -11.17 -9.46
CA ARG A 319 47.33 -11.04 -9.60
C ARG A 319 47.77 -10.84 -11.05
N ALA A 320 47.29 -11.69 -11.95
CA ALA A 320 47.66 -11.65 -13.36
C ALA A 320 47.20 -10.32 -14.00
N GLU A 321 45.99 -9.88 -13.67
CA GLU A 321 45.43 -8.60 -14.12
C GLU A 321 46.31 -7.42 -13.65
N LEU A 322 46.72 -7.40 -12.38
CA LEU A 322 47.57 -6.35 -11.83
C LEU A 322 48.98 -6.31 -12.45
N LEU A 323 49.56 -7.47 -12.78
CA LEU A 323 50.87 -7.55 -13.44
C LEU A 323 50.83 -6.97 -14.86
N VAL A 324 49.76 -7.24 -15.62
CA VAL A 324 49.58 -6.63 -16.95
C VAL A 324 49.37 -5.11 -16.81
N ALA A 325 48.54 -4.68 -15.86
CA ALA A 325 48.32 -3.25 -15.58
C ALA A 325 49.59 -2.50 -15.14
N GLU A 326 50.49 -3.15 -14.39
CA GLU A 326 51.79 -2.57 -14.03
C GLU A 326 52.69 -2.39 -15.26
N ALA A 327 52.67 -3.34 -16.20
CA ALA A 327 53.48 -3.33 -17.41
C ALA A 327 53.07 -2.24 -18.42
N CYS A 328 51.83 -1.75 -18.34
CA CYS A 328 51.31 -0.67 -19.19
C CYS A 328 52.05 0.66 -19.06
N LEU A 329 52.81 0.89 -17.97
CA LEU A 329 53.64 2.10 -17.82
C LEU A 329 55.12 1.75 -17.72
N THR A 330 55.95 2.48 -18.46
CA THR A 330 57.40 2.46 -18.26
C THR A 330 57.80 3.17 -16.96
N GLU A 331 59.04 2.97 -16.49
CA GLU A 331 59.56 3.65 -15.30
C GLU A 331 59.57 5.17 -15.45
N GLU A 332 59.89 5.67 -16.65
CA GLU A 332 59.88 7.09 -16.96
C GLU A 332 58.45 7.66 -16.88
N GLU A 333 57.48 7.00 -17.52
CA GLU A 333 56.08 7.43 -17.50
C GLU A 333 55.49 7.40 -16.10
N ARG A 334 55.82 6.37 -15.29
CA ARG A 334 55.43 6.33 -13.87
C ARG A 334 56.00 7.51 -13.10
N SER A 335 57.27 7.84 -13.31
CA SER A 335 57.94 8.96 -12.65
C SER A 335 57.30 10.30 -13.05
N GLN A 336 56.99 10.49 -14.34
CA GLN A 336 56.30 11.68 -14.84
C GLN A 336 54.88 11.80 -14.25
N ALA A 337 54.10 10.72 -14.27
CA ALA A 337 52.73 10.72 -13.72
C ALA A 337 52.70 10.93 -12.19
N ALA A 338 53.71 10.46 -11.47
CA ALA A 338 53.87 10.64 -10.03
C ALA A 338 54.43 12.03 -9.63
N ARG A 339 55.09 12.75 -10.54
CA ARG A 339 55.71 14.04 -10.26
C ARG A 339 54.67 15.07 -9.84
N ARG A 340 54.75 15.54 -8.60
CA ARG A 340 53.81 16.50 -8.01
C ARG A 340 54.29 17.94 -8.22
N PRO A 341 53.52 18.81 -8.90
CA PRO A 341 53.77 20.25 -8.87
C PRO A 341 53.50 20.81 -7.47
N GLU A 342 54.19 21.88 -7.09
CA GLU A 342 54.01 22.53 -5.78
C GLU A 342 52.54 22.94 -5.57
N GLY A 343 51.97 22.62 -4.41
CA GLY A 343 50.53 22.83 -4.13
C GLY A 343 49.57 21.87 -4.88
N GLY A 344 50.06 21.00 -5.76
CA GLY A 344 49.25 20.08 -6.57
C GLY A 344 48.58 18.97 -5.75
N TYR A 345 47.58 18.32 -6.35
CA TYR A 345 46.85 17.20 -5.74
C TYR A 345 47.80 16.02 -5.40
N SER A 346 47.55 15.33 -4.28
CA SER A 346 48.50 14.37 -3.70
C SER A 346 48.55 12.99 -4.38
N HIS A 347 47.57 12.69 -5.23
CA HIS A 347 47.50 11.41 -5.94
C HIS A 347 48.18 11.53 -7.32
N PRO A 348 48.76 10.45 -7.87
CA PRO A 348 49.39 10.47 -9.19
C PRO A 348 48.36 10.79 -10.28
N ALA A 349 48.82 11.22 -11.45
CA ALA A 349 47.92 11.56 -12.56
C ALA A 349 47.29 10.32 -13.20
N ARG A 350 48.03 9.21 -13.27
CA ARG A 350 47.64 7.99 -13.99
C ARG A 350 47.45 6.80 -13.04
N PRO A 351 46.43 5.94 -13.25
CA PRO A 351 46.13 4.80 -12.37
C PRO A 351 47.24 3.75 -12.32
N GLY A 352 48.01 3.57 -13.40
CA GLY A 352 49.10 2.57 -13.45
C GLY A 352 50.16 2.75 -12.36
N CYS A 353 50.35 3.97 -11.83
CA CYS A 353 51.22 4.21 -10.68
C CYS A 353 50.75 3.47 -9.41
N TYR A 354 49.44 3.34 -9.21
CA TYR A 354 48.88 2.60 -8.08
C TYR A 354 48.81 1.10 -8.34
N ALA A 355 48.58 0.65 -9.57
CA ALA A 355 48.75 -0.76 -9.93
C ALA A 355 50.17 -1.24 -9.57
N HIS A 356 51.19 -0.50 -10.00
CA HIS A 356 52.60 -0.77 -9.65
C HIS A 356 52.82 -0.82 -8.13
N GLN A 357 52.36 0.20 -7.39
CA GLN A 357 52.53 0.22 -5.92
C GLN A 357 51.86 -0.97 -5.22
N VAL A 358 50.70 -1.43 -5.71
CA VAL A 358 49.98 -2.58 -5.16
C VAL A 358 50.74 -3.88 -5.46
N VAL A 359 51.22 -4.09 -6.69
CA VAL A 359 52.00 -5.29 -7.04
C VAL A 359 53.27 -5.39 -6.20
N GLN A 360 54.01 -4.29 -6.04
CA GLN A 360 55.26 -4.27 -5.27
C GLN A 360 55.10 -4.72 -3.81
N VAL A 361 53.95 -4.44 -3.19
CA VAL A 361 53.69 -4.83 -1.79
C VAL A 361 53.03 -6.19 -1.65
N LEU A 362 52.39 -6.71 -2.71
CA LEU A 362 51.72 -8.03 -2.74
C LEU A 362 52.57 -9.13 -3.39
N SER A 363 53.88 -8.91 -3.53
CA SER A 363 54.81 -9.94 -3.98
C SER A 363 54.70 -11.22 -3.12
N PRO A 364 54.68 -12.44 -3.72
CA PRO A 364 54.37 -13.68 -3.02
C PRO A 364 55.38 -14.05 -1.94
N GLN A 365 56.58 -13.47 -1.98
CA GLN A 365 57.60 -13.65 -0.94
C GLN A 365 57.38 -12.77 0.29
N ARG A 366 56.36 -11.88 0.29
CA ARG A 366 56.06 -10.97 1.41
C ARG A 366 54.82 -11.41 2.17
N THR A 367 54.93 -11.41 3.50
CA THR A 367 53.80 -11.69 4.39
C THR A 367 52.84 -10.49 4.41
N ILE A 368 51.53 -10.76 4.29
CA ILE A 368 50.49 -9.74 4.42
C ILE A 368 50.37 -9.36 5.89
N THR A 369 50.68 -8.10 6.21
CA THR A 369 50.53 -7.51 7.55
C THR A 369 49.38 -6.50 7.57
N ALA A 370 48.89 -6.11 8.76
CA ALA A 370 47.90 -5.04 8.89
C ALA A 370 48.36 -3.70 8.29
N LYS A 371 49.68 -3.43 8.30
CA LYS A 371 50.30 -2.27 7.64
C LYS A 371 50.22 -2.39 6.11
N THR A 372 50.51 -3.58 5.57
CA THR A 372 50.34 -3.88 4.13
C THR A 372 48.89 -3.68 3.72
N GLU A 373 47.95 -4.16 4.52
CA GLU A 373 46.52 -4.04 4.24
C GLU A 373 46.05 -2.58 4.23
N THR A 374 46.44 -1.79 5.23
CA THR A 374 46.15 -0.35 5.27
C THR A 374 46.75 0.39 4.07
N TYR A 375 47.99 0.04 3.69
CA TYR A 375 48.67 0.63 2.54
C TYR A 375 47.90 0.36 1.25
N VAL A 376 47.54 -0.91 0.99
CA VAL A 376 46.77 -1.32 -0.20
C VAL A 376 45.41 -0.63 -0.23
N LYS A 377 44.65 -0.68 0.88
CA LYS A 377 43.34 -0.02 1.00
C LYS A 377 43.40 1.46 0.62
N THR A 378 44.45 2.16 1.04
CA THR A 378 44.62 3.60 0.74
C THR A 378 44.78 3.88 -0.76
N ARG A 379 45.42 2.97 -1.52
CA ARG A 379 45.64 3.15 -2.97
C ARG A 379 44.41 2.71 -3.77
N THR A 380 43.82 1.58 -3.39
CA THR A 380 42.64 1.02 -4.06
C THR A 380 41.37 1.82 -3.77
N ALA A 381 41.35 2.62 -2.70
CA ALA A 381 40.28 3.60 -2.45
C ALA A 381 40.14 4.67 -3.56
N MET A 382 41.10 4.80 -4.47
CA MET A 382 41.01 5.72 -5.62
C MET A 382 40.54 5.04 -6.90
N ALA A 383 40.34 3.71 -6.90
CA ALA A 383 40.03 2.95 -8.11
C ALA A 383 38.79 3.49 -8.84
N ARG A 384 37.69 3.73 -8.11
CA ARG A 384 36.47 4.34 -8.67
C ARG A 384 36.75 5.70 -9.32
N ASN A 385 37.49 6.56 -8.64
CA ASN A 385 37.74 7.92 -9.13
C ASN A 385 38.62 7.90 -10.39
N TYR A 386 39.62 7.02 -10.48
CA TYR A 386 40.39 6.85 -11.72
C TYR A 386 39.52 6.28 -12.84
N GLY A 387 38.68 5.28 -12.55
CA GLY A 387 37.80 4.73 -13.58
C GLY A 387 36.90 5.79 -14.21
N VAL A 388 36.28 6.65 -13.39
CA VAL A 388 35.46 7.77 -13.88
C VAL A 388 36.30 8.76 -14.70
N VAL A 389 37.48 9.18 -14.19
CA VAL A 389 38.33 10.15 -14.90
C VAL A 389 38.83 9.62 -16.25
N VAL A 390 39.19 8.34 -16.32
CA VAL A 390 39.64 7.70 -17.57
C VAL A 390 38.48 7.54 -18.54
N LEU A 391 37.30 7.13 -18.06
CA LEU A 391 36.10 7.01 -18.89
C LEU A 391 35.72 8.37 -19.49
N ASP A 392 35.68 9.43 -18.67
CA ASP A 392 35.42 10.81 -19.10
C ASP A 392 36.45 11.26 -20.16
N ALA A 393 37.75 11.00 -19.92
CA ALA A 393 38.83 11.41 -20.83
C ALA A 393 38.78 10.70 -22.19
N VAL A 394 38.38 9.42 -22.22
CA VAL A 394 38.14 8.69 -23.48
C VAL A 394 36.92 9.26 -24.19
N GLY A 395 35.83 9.51 -23.45
CA GLY A 395 34.61 10.11 -24.00
C GLY A 395 34.90 11.45 -24.67
N ASP A 396 35.53 12.38 -23.96
CA ASP A 396 35.92 13.69 -24.48
C ASP A 396 36.70 13.55 -25.81
N LEU A 397 37.69 12.65 -25.86
CA LEU A 397 38.52 12.44 -27.05
C LEU A 397 37.76 11.80 -28.23
N LEU A 398 36.79 10.92 -27.97
CA LEU A 398 36.00 10.26 -29.02
C LEU A 398 34.93 11.19 -29.62
N PHE A 399 34.37 12.13 -28.85
CA PHE A 399 33.33 13.05 -29.32
C PHE A 399 33.88 14.27 -30.08
N GLU A 400 35.18 14.55 -29.97
CA GLU A 400 35.78 15.76 -30.54
C GLU A 400 36.16 15.70 -32.03
N ASP A 401 36.22 14.53 -32.68
CA ASP A 401 36.51 14.46 -34.13
C ASP A 401 36.14 13.11 -34.79
N GLY A 402 35.39 13.15 -35.89
CA GLY A 402 35.03 11.97 -36.72
C GLY A 402 36.13 11.52 -37.70
N THR A 403 37.35 11.97 -37.48
CA THR A 403 38.49 11.79 -38.40
C THR A 403 39.07 10.38 -38.29
N PRO A 404 39.39 9.70 -39.41
CA PRO A 404 40.03 8.39 -39.35
C PRO A 404 41.36 8.42 -38.58
N LEU A 405 41.61 7.39 -37.77
CA LEU A 405 42.84 7.28 -36.99
C LEU A 405 44.05 7.03 -37.89
N HIS A 406 45.17 7.70 -37.58
CA HIS A 406 46.47 7.44 -38.16
C HIS A 406 47.42 6.91 -37.07
N ASN A 407 48.16 5.84 -37.31
CA ASN A 407 49.08 5.28 -36.31
C ASN A 407 50.54 5.77 -36.47
N CYS A 408 50.90 6.22 -37.68
CA CYS A 408 52.22 6.74 -38.03
C CYS A 408 52.06 7.84 -39.09
N TRP A 409 53.15 8.56 -39.38
CA TRP A 409 53.19 9.70 -40.31
C TRP A 409 52.69 9.37 -41.73
N ASP A 410 52.80 8.12 -42.16
CA ASP A 410 52.53 7.63 -43.51
C ASP A 410 51.42 6.56 -43.56
N THR A 411 50.67 6.35 -42.48
CA THR A 411 49.66 5.26 -42.41
C THR A 411 50.25 3.90 -42.79
N CYS A 412 51.48 3.62 -42.39
CA CYS A 412 52.20 2.36 -42.60
C CYS A 412 51.57 1.13 -41.92
N LYS A 413 50.79 1.32 -40.85
CA LYS A 413 50.17 0.25 -40.06
C LYS A 413 48.83 0.71 -39.46
N PRO A 414 47.86 -0.19 -39.25
CA PRO A 414 46.66 0.12 -38.48
C PRO A 414 47.03 0.42 -37.01
N TRP A 415 46.15 1.12 -36.30
CA TRP A 415 46.32 1.33 -34.85
C TRP A 415 46.35 0.00 -34.09
N HIS A 416 47.29 -0.12 -33.15
CA HIS A 416 47.52 -1.36 -32.41
C HIS A 416 47.99 -1.06 -30.98
N ALA A 417 47.54 -1.87 -30.03
CA ALA A 417 47.92 -1.77 -28.63
C ALA A 417 48.39 -3.15 -28.13
N ALA A 418 49.70 -3.31 -27.90
CA ALA A 418 50.28 -4.61 -27.54
C ALA A 418 49.74 -5.14 -26.19
N HIS A 419 49.44 -4.23 -25.24
CA HIS A 419 48.93 -4.58 -23.92
C HIS A 419 47.49 -5.12 -23.95
N LEU A 420 46.68 -4.80 -24.98
CA LEU A 420 45.31 -5.30 -25.07
C LEU A 420 45.27 -6.83 -25.18
N ARG A 421 46.14 -7.43 -26.01
CA ARG A 421 46.23 -8.89 -26.13
C ARG A 421 46.72 -9.54 -24.83
N GLN A 422 47.70 -8.92 -24.17
CA GLN A 422 48.20 -9.39 -22.87
C GLN A 422 47.10 -9.33 -21.80
N TRP A 423 46.30 -8.26 -21.83
CA TRP A 423 45.14 -8.11 -20.95
C TRP A 423 44.12 -9.21 -21.18
N ARG A 424 43.76 -9.52 -22.44
CA ARG A 424 42.84 -10.63 -22.73
C ARG A 424 43.36 -11.99 -22.26
N ALA A 425 44.66 -12.23 -22.37
CA ALA A 425 45.27 -13.45 -21.85
C ALA A 425 45.16 -13.57 -20.31
N ALA A 426 45.16 -12.45 -19.59
CA ALA A 426 45.08 -12.43 -18.13
C ALA A 426 43.64 -12.36 -17.58
N ALA A 427 42.79 -11.55 -18.21
CA ALA A 427 41.48 -11.15 -17.70
C ALA A 427 40.29 -11.79 -18.45
N GLY A 428 40.54 -12.34 -19.64
CA GLY A 428 39.49 -12.87 -20.53
C GLY A 428 38.50 -11.81 -21.00
N PHE A 429 37.28 -12.26 -21.30
CA PHE A 429 36.14 -11.43 -21.72
C PHE A 429 35.02 -11.55 -20.68
N SER A 430 34.46 -10.42 -20.24
CA SER A 430 33.29 -10.39 -19.35
C SER A 430 31.96 -10.46 -20.09
N ARG A 431 31.93 -10.10 -21.39
CA ARG A 431 30.73 -10.08 -22.22
C ARG A 431 30.71 -11.22 -23.22
N SER A 432 29.52 -11.72 -23.53
CA SER A 432 29.33 -12.75 -24.57
C SER A 432 29.68 -12.20 -25.96
N PRO A 433 30.32 -13.00 -26.84
CA PRO A 433 30.64 -12.60 -28.22
C PRO A 433 29.44 -12.10 -29.03
N ASP A 434 28.24 -12.63 -28.77
CA ASP A 434 27.00 -12.26 -29.47
C ASP A 434 26.60 -10.79 -29.25
N GLY A 435 27.15 -10.13 -28.23
CA GLY A 435 26.89 -8.73 -27.90
C GLY A 435 27.95 -7.75 -28.41
N TRP A 436 28.92 -8.18 -29.23
CA TRP A 436 30.03 -7.33 -29.68
C TRP A 436 29.73 -6.61 -31.00
N GLU A 437 28.63 -5.86 -31.02
CA GLU A 437 28.09 -5.19 -32.21
C GLU A 437 28.49 -3.72 -32.34
N GLN A 438 29.42 -3.24 -31.51
CA GLN A 438 29.97 -1.90 -31.64
C GLN A 438 30.69 -1.74 -32.99
N PRO A 439 30.31 -0.75 -33.83
CA PRO A 439 31.08 -0.41 -35.02
C PRO A 439 32.50 0.02 -34.62
N PRO A 440 33.56 -0.53 -35.27
CA PRO A 440 34.92 -0.16 -34.92
C PRO A 440 35.21 1.29 -35.31
N LEU A 441 36.13 1.92 -34.58
CA LEU A 441 36.66 3.23 -34.97
C LEU A 441 37.25 3.21 -36.38
N ALA A 442 37.04 4.28 -37.13
CA ALA A 442 37.59 4.41 -38.47
C ALA A 442 39.12 4.52 -38.42
N ASP A 443 39.80 3.74 -39.26
CA ASP A 443 41.26 3.80 -39.43
C ASP A 443 41.57 4.22 -40.87
N ALA A 444 42.57 5.10 -41.04
CA ALA A 444 43.02 5.55 -42.35
C ALA A 444 43.72 4.44 -43.15
N HIS A 445 44.25 3.41 -42.47
CA HIS A 445 44.87 2.25 -43.08
C HIS A 445 43.82 1.32 -43.72
N ALA A 446 44.15 0.76 -44.89
CA ALA A 446 43.27 -0.17 -45.60
C ALA A 446 42.93 -1.42 -44.76
N ASP A 447 43.94 -2.02 -44.12
CA ASP A 447 43.82 -3.19 -43.23
C ASP A 447 43.16 -2.91 -41.86
N GLY A 448 42.71 -1.68 -41.59
CA GLY A 448 41.90 -1.40 -40.40
C GLY A 448 40.56 -2.15 -40.42
N PRO A 449 39.98 -2.50 -39.27
CA PRO A 449 38.74 -3.27 -39.19
C PRO A 449 37.57 -2.54 -39.86
N LYS A 450 36.76 -3.26 -40.66
CA LYS A 450 35.63 -2.70 -41.43
C LYS A 450 34.24 -3.15 -40.95
N GLY A 451 34.17 -4.18 -40.11
CA GLY A 451 32.93 -4.73 -39.55
C GLY A 451 33.06 -4.93 -38.04
N THR A 452 31.92 -5.16 -37.37
CA THR A 452 31.88 -5.36 -35.91
C THR A 452 32.69 -6.58 -35.51
N LEU A 453 33.15 -6.64 -34.27
CA LEU A 453 33.91 -7.79 -33.79
C LEU A 453 33.09 -9.09 -33.89
N ALA A 454 31.79 -9.03 -33.58
CA ALA A 454 30.86 -10.15 -33.76
C ALA A 454 30.83 -10.65 -35.22
N GLN A 455 30.74 -9.74 -36.20
CA GLN A 455 30.77 -10.10 -37.63
C GLN A 455 32.11 -10.72 -38.05
N ARG A 456 33.23 -10.17 -37.56
CA ARG A 456 34.57 -10.69 -37.89
C ARG A 456 34.81 -12.08 -37.30
N LEU A 457 34.22 -12.38 -36.15
CA LEU A 457 34.28 -13.71 -35.54
C LEU A 457 33.30 -14.70 -36.17
N ALA A 458 32.11 -14.26 -36.58
CA ALA A 458 31.19 -15.13 -37.32
C ALA A 458 31.78 -15.57 -38.68
N ALA A 459 32.64 -14.75 -39.27
CA ALA A 459 33.31 -15.03 -40.54
C ALA A 459 34.48 -16.04 -40.44
N GLY A 460 34.91 -16.47 -39.24
CA GLY A 460 36.02 -17.42 -39.09
C GLY A 460 36.14 -18.08 -37.70
N GLN A 461 36.69 -19.30 -37.63
CA GLN A 461 36.90 -20.03 -36.36
C GLN A 461 38.17 -19.58 -35.61
N ALA A 462 38.38 -18.27 -35.45
CA ALA A 462 39.57 -17.73 -34.80
C ALA A 462 39.34 -17.46 -33.29
N ASP A 463 40.42 -17.50 -32.51
CA ASP A 463 40.40 -17.08 -31.10
C ASP A 463 40.03 -15.59 -30.99
N PRO A 464 38.98 -15.22 -30.22
CA PRO A 464 38.57 -13.84 -30.03
C PRO A 464 39.70 -12.86 -29.68
N ALA A 465 40.64 -13.26 -28.81
CA ALA A 465 41.77 -12.41 -28.40
C ALA A 465 42.77 -12.13 -29.52
N SER A 466 42.78 -12.96 -30.58
CA SER A 466 43.61 -12.78 -31.77
C SER A 466 42.98 -11.87 -32.82
N VAL A 467 41.64 -11.70 -32.78
CA VAL A 467 40.85 -10.91 -33.74
C VAL A 467 40.52 -9.52 -33.21
N GLU A 468 40.33 -9.37 -31.90
CA GLU A 468 40.07 -8.09 -31.26
C GLU A 468 41.19 -7.08 -31.57
N THR A 469 40.76 -5.86 -31.87
CA THR A 469 41.59 -4.69 -32.12
C THR A 469 41.17 -3.57 -31.16
N PRO A 470 42.05 -2.60 -30.85
CA PRO A 470 41.68 -1.51 -29.96
C PRO A 470 40.53 -0.64 -30.51
N HIS A 471 40.27 -0.67 -31.82
CA HIS A 471 39.14 -0.01 -32.50
C HIS A 471 37.77 -0.51 -32.07
N ASP A 472 37.67 -1.74 -31.55
CA ASP A 472 36.39 -2.38 -31.21
C ASP A 472 35.77 -1.81 -29.92
N LEU A 473 36.53 -1.01 -29.15
CA LEU A 473 36.10 -0.36 -27.91
C LEU A 473 35.52 -1.29 -26.83
N LEU A 474 35.75 -2.60 -26.93
CA LEU A 474 35.31 -3.56 -25.93
C LEU A 474 35.98 -3.32 -24.57
N TRP A 475 37.24 -2.87 -24.58
CA TRP A 475 37.96 -2.42 -23.39
C TRP A 475 37.31 -1.22 -22.68
N LEU A 476 36.57 -0.38 -23.41
CA LEU A 476 35.82 0.75 -22.83
C LEU A 476 34.54 0.26 -22.14
N ALA A 477 33.85 -0.72 -22.74
CA ALA A 477 32.74 -1.40 -22.09
C ALA A 477 33.19 -2.17 -20.83
N ASP A 478 34.37 -2.80 -20.86
CA ASP A 478 34.95 -3.46 -19.67
C ASP A 478 35.25 -2.47 -18.53
N LEU A 479 35.66 -1.24 -18.86
CA LEU A 479 35.85 -0.17 -17.87
C LEU A 479 34.52 0.24 -17.24
N ALA A 480 33.47 0.42 -18.04
CA ALA A 480 32.13 0.71 -17.53
C ALA A 480 31.58 -0.45 -16.66
N ASP A 481 31.80 -1.70 -17.07
CA ASP A 481 31.44 -2.89 -16.28
C ASP A 481 32.20 -2.95 -14.96
N ALA A 482 33.48 -2.59 -14.94
CA ALA A 482 34.26 -2.54 -13.71
C ALA A 482 33.81 -1.42 -12.76
N LEU A 483 33.23 -0.33 -13.30
CA LEU A 483 32.67 0.78 -12.53
C LEU A 483 31.29 0.48 -11.96
N ALA A 484 30.44 -0.23 -12.71
CA ALA A 484 29.04 -0.49 -12.37
C ALA A 484 28.82 -0.99 -10.92
N PRO A 485 29.61 -1.93 -10.37
CA PRO A 485 29.43 -2.44 -9.00
C PRO A 485 29.57 -1.37 -7.90
N PHE A 486 30.30 -0.29 -8.16
CA PHE A 486 30.46 0.83 -7.22
C PHE A 486 29.31 1.85 -7.31
N HIS A 487 28.40 1.65 -8.27
CA HIS A 487 27.21 2.46 -8.53
C HIS A 487 25.92 1.62 -8.48
N GLY A 488 25.99 0.41 -7.92
CA GLY A 488 24.83 -0.44 -7.62
C GLY A 488 24.39 -1.37 -8.76
N ALA A 489 25.03 -1.33 -9.92
CA ALA A 489 24.74 -2.21 -11.04
C ALA A 489 25.76 -3.36 -11.11
N GLU A 490 25.36 -4.54 -11.57
CA GLU A 490 26.30 -5.65 -11.76
C GLU A 490 27.19 -5.42 -13.00
N HIS A 491 26.58 -4.88 -14.06
CA HIS A 491 27.20 -4.56 -15.34
C HIS A 491 26.66 -3.23 -15.87
N ALA A 492 27.41 -2.58 -16.76
CA ALA A 492 26.95 -1.39 -17.44
C ALA A 492 25.98 -1.74 -18.59
N THR A 493 25.00 -0.87 -18.81
CA THR A 493 24.19 -0.89 -20.03
C THR A 493 25.03 -0.30 -21.16
N VAL A 494 25.04 -0.98 -22.32
CA VAL A 494 25.81 -0.54 -23.49
C VAL A 494 24.86 -0.39 -24.66
N ARG A 495 24.84 0.79 -25.26
CA ARG A 495 24.14 1.06 -26.50
C ARG A 495 25.15 1.37 -27.59
N HIS A 496 25.11 0.60 -28.68
CA HIS A 496 26.09 0.71 -29.74
C HIS A 496 25.76 1.88 -30.66
N GLU A 497 26.63 2.90 -30.67
CA GLU A 497 26.46 4.13 -31.45
C GLU A 497 27.79 4.56 -32.12
N ARG A 498 27.77 5.62 -32.94
CA ARG A 498 28.98 6.24 -33.51
C ARG A 498 29.16 7.64 -32.91
N PRO A 499 30.39 8.08 -32.61
CA PRO A 499 31.68 7.42 -32.86
C PRO A 499 32.07 6.34 -31.83
N GLY A 500 31.39 6.24 -30.69
CA GLY A 500 31.61 5.20 -29.67
C GLY A 500 30.31 4.76 -29.00
N PRO A 501 30.36 3.74 -28.12
CA PRO A 501 29.17 3.27 -27.41
C PRO A 501 28.71 4.31 -26.37
N ASP A 502 27.39 4.40 -26.18
CA ASP A 502 26.79 5.06 -25.02
C ASP A 502 26.77 4.05 -23.84
N LEU A 503 27.33 4.47 -22.71
CA LEU A 503 27.66 3.61 -21.58
C LEU A 503 27.01 4.16 -20.31
N ASP A 504 26.03 3.42 -19.77
CA ASP A 504 25.41 3.74 -18.48
C ASP A 504 25.77 2.69 -17.43
N TYR A 505 26.62 3.08 -16.49
CA TYR A 505 27.07 2.25 -15.37
C TYR A 505 26.38 2.61 -14.05
N LYS A 506 25.45 3.58 -14.05
CA LYS A 506 24.76 4.03 -12.84
C LYS A 506 23.38 3.41 -12.80
N THR A 507 23.01 2.85 -11.65
CA THR A 507 21.62 2.44 -11.44
C THR A 507 20.77 3.69 -11.18
N PRO A 508 19.61 3.86 -11.84
CA PRO A 508 18.64 4.85 -11.41
C PRO A 508 18.31 4.63 -9.93
N ALA A 509 18.10 5.71 -9.18
CA ALA A 509 17.65 5.60 -7.79
C ALA A 509 16.19 5.14 -7.75
N THR A 510 15.93 3.85 -7.96
CA THR A 510 14.59 3.28 -7.78
C THR A 510 14.20 3.30 -6.30
N PRO A 511 12.95 3.68 -5.97
CA PRO A 511 12.47 3.59 -4.60
C PRO A 511 12.50 2.14 -4.10
N ARG A 512 12.73 2.02 -2.80
CA ARG A 512 13.33 0.84 -2.17
C ARG A 512 12.27 -0.20 -1.80
N THR A 513 12.37 -1.40 -2.40
CA THR A 513 11.59 -2.59 -2.02
C THR A 513 12.53 -3.73 -1.60
N ASP A 514 13.09 -3.62 -0.39
CA ASP A 514 14.14 -4.51 0.12
C ASP A 514 13.80 -5.18 1.45
N SER A 515 12.51 -5.24 1.81
CA SER A 515 12.05 -6.04 2.94
C SER A 515 10.83 -6.89 2.58
N ILE A 516 10.55 -7.89 3.41
CA ILE A 516 9.39 -8.78 3.25
C ILE A 516 8.07 -7.99 3.20
N PRO A 517 7.76 -7.09 4.16
CA PRO A 517 6.52 -6.33 4.11
C PRO A 517 6.37 -5.48 2.85
N LEU A 518 7.47 -4.88 2.38
CA LEU A 518 7.51 -4.05 1.18
C LEU A 518 7.25 -4.88 -0.09
N MET A 519 7.99 -5.98 -0.29
CA MET A 519 7.81 -6.86 -1.45
C MET A 519 6.44 -7.54 -1.46
N ALA A 520 5.90 -7.90 -0.29
CA ALA A 520 4.55 -8.44 -0.16
C ALA A 520 3.49 -7.39 -0.52
N ALA A 521 3.65 -6.14 -0.08
CA ALA A 521 2.71 -5.05 -0.36
C ALA A 521 2.64 -4.70 -1.86
N GLU A 522 3.78 -4.63 -2.55
CA GLU A 522 3.85 -4.35 -3.99
C GLU A 522 3.01 -5.34 -4.80
N VAL A 523 3.24 -6.64 -4.59
CA VAL A 523 2.51 -7.71 -5.28
C VAL A 523 1.04 -7.74 -4.85
N ALA A 524 0.76 -7.59 -3.55
CA ALA A 524 -0.60 -7.57 -3.04
C ALA A 524 -1.43 -6.42 -3.61
N GLN A 525 -0.81 -5.26 -3.86
CA GLN A 525 -1.49 -4.12 -4.48
C GLN A 525 -1.91 -4.41 -5.92
N LEU A 526 -1.04 -5.03 -6.72
CA LEU A 526 -1.39 -5.43 -8.09
C LEU A 526 -2.52 -6.46 -8.10
N VAL A 527 -2.48 -7.45 -7.21
CA VAL A 527 -3.57 -8.42 -7.03
C VAL A 527 -4.86 -7.71 -6.59
N ARG A 528 -4.76 -6.68 -5.73
CA ARG A 528 -5.89 -5.86 -5.30
C ARG A 528 -6.50 -5.09 -6.46
N PHE A 529 -5.73 -4.67 -7.46
CA PHE A 529 -6.23 -4.08 -8.70
C PHE A 529 -6.76 -5.10 -9.73
N GLY A 530 -6.77 -6.39 -9.39
CA GLY A 530 -7.39 -7.44 -10.21
C GLY A 530 -6.41 -8.33 -10.97
N ALA A 531 -5.10 -8.12 -10.82
CA ALA A 531 -4.10 -9.04 -11.38
C ALA A 531 -4.31 -10.46 -10.81
N ALA A 532 -4.29 -11.47 -11.68
CA ALA A 532 -4.38 -12.85 -11.23
C ALA A 532 -2.97 -13.42 -10.98
N PRO A 533 -2.67 -13.95 -9.78
CA PRO A 533 -1.44 -14.71 -9.57
C PRO A 533 -1.33 -15.88 -10.56
N PRO A 534 -0.17 -16.11 -11.20
CA PRO A 534 -0.04 -17.15 -12.21
C PRO A 534 -0.27 -18.54 -11.61
N PRO A 535 -0.96 -19.47 -12.31
CA PRO A 535 -1.30 -20.77 -11.73
C PRO A 535 -0.05 -21.62 -11.41
N ARG A 536 1.09 -21.34 -12.04
CA ARG A 536 2.37 -22.02 -11.81
C ARG A 536 3.49 -20.99 -11.58
N CYS A 537 4.00 -21.06 -10.37
CA CYS A 537 5.23 -20.48 -9.83
C CYS A 537 6.45 -21.40 -9.82
N GLY A 538 7.69 -20.91 -9.92
CA GLY A 538 8.91 -21.52 -9.37
C GLY A 538 9.30 -20.90 -8.02
N GLY A 539 9.30 -19.56 -7.93
CA GLY A 539 9.65 -18.77 -6.74
C GLY A 539 8.88 -17.44 -6.64
N TRP A 540 9.23 -16.60 -5.66
CA TRP A 540 8.57 -15.30 -5.46
C TRP A 540 8.85 -14.32 -6.60
N ALA A 541 10.09 -14.25 -7.10
CA ALA A 541 10.45 -13.43 -8.26
C ALA A 541 9.58 -13.74 -9.50
N GLU A 542 9.36 -15.02 -9.81
CA GLU A 542 8.50 -15.45 -10.92
C GLU A 542 7.03 -15.12 -10.67
N LEU A 543 6.57 -15.22 -9.41
CA LEU A 543 5.23 -14.79 -9.02
C LEU A 543 5.03 -13.28 -9.27
N ALA A 544 5.97 -12.46 -8.78
CA ALA A 544 5.90 -11.00 -8.91
C ALA A 544 5.95 -10.57 -10.39
N ALA A 545 6.84 -11.18 -11.18
CA ALA A 545 6.92 -10.93 -12.62
C ALA A 545 5.62 -11.33 -13.34
N GLY A 546 5.06 -12.50 -13.01
CA GLY A 546 3.80 -12.97 -13.59
C GLY A 546 2.60 -12.09 -13.24
N VAL A 547 2.52 -11.59 -12.01
CA VAL A 547 1.47 -10.65 -11.57
C VAL A 547 1.63 -9.28 -12.28
N SER A 548 2.84 -8.78 -12.43
CA SER A 548 3.12 -7.49 -13.10
C SER A 548 2.86 -7.53 -14.61
N ALA A 549 3.01 -8.72 -15.22
CA ALA A 549 2.76 -8.98 -16.63
C ALA A 549 1.31 -9.38 -16.96
N ASP A 550 0.43 -9.48 -15.95
CA ASP A 550 -0.97 -9.88 -16.15
C ASP A 550 -1.69 -8.91 -17.11
N ALA A 551 -2.53 -9.45 -17.99
CA ALA A 551 -3.20 -8.69 -19.04
C ALA A 551 -4.08 -7.56 -18.49
N VAL A 552 -4.71 -7.74 -17.32
CA VAL A 552 -5.53 -6.69 -16.68
C VAL A 552 -4.66 -5.50 -16.28
N ILE A 553 -3.45 -5.77 -15.76
CA ILE A 553 -2.48 -4.72 -15.42
C ILE A 553 -1.89 -4.10 -16.67
N ALA A 554 -1.53 -4.91 -17.67
CA ALA A 554 -1.00 -4.42 -18.93
C ALA A 554 -2.00 -3.49 -19.64
N GLU A 555 -3.28 -3.87 -19.73
CA GLU A 555 -4.34 -3.04 -20.31
C GLU A 555 -4.60 -1.77 -19.48
N ALA A 556 -4.65 -1.89 -18.15
CA ALA A 556 -4.86 -0.75 -17.26
C ALA A 556 -3.65 0.20 -17.17
N SER A 557 -2.45 -0.24 -17.55
CA SER A 557 -1.25 0.60 -17.68
C SER A 557 -1.14 1.28 -19.05
N VAL A 558 -1.95 0.89 -20.05
CA VAL A 558 -1.97 1.53 -21.37
C VAL A 558 -2.97 2.70 -21.42
N GLY A 559 -3.92 2.76 -20.49
CA GLY A 559 -4.83 3.89 -20.30
C GLY A 559 -4.66 4.52 -18.92
N ASP A 560 -4.18 5.77 -18.87
CA ASP A 560 -4.09 6.54 -17.62
C ASP A 560 -5.44 6.53 -16.87
N PHE A 561 -5.39 6.42 -15.54
CA PHE A 561 -6.55 6.72 -14.70
C PHE A 561 -7.04 8.13 -15.05
N THR A 562 -8.32 8.25 -15.43
CA THR A 562 -8.92 9.53 -15.78
C THR A 562 -8.93 10.47 -14.57
N LEU A 563 -7.96 11.38 -14.50
CA LEU A 563 -7.90 12.37 -13.43
C LEU A 563 -8.90 13.50 -13.73
N PRO A 564 -9.77 13.87 -12.77
CA PRO A 564 -10.68 15.00 -12.95
C PRO A 564 -9.90 16.31 -13.19
N PRO A 565 -10.35 17.20 -14.09
CA PRO A 565 -9.62 18.42 -14.44
C PRO A 565 -9.24 19.27 -13.22
N GLU A 566 -10.16 19.41 -12.26
CA GLU A 566 -9.97 20.15 -11.01
C GLU A 566 -8.90 19.59 -10.07
N VAL A 567 -8.57 18.30 -10.21
CA VAL A 567 -7.51 17.64 -9.42
C VAL A 567 -6.23 17.53 -10.22
N SER A 568 -6.32 17.38 -11.55
CA SER A 568 -5.18 17.15 -12.44
C SER A 568 -4.11 18.25 -12.37
N THR A 569 -4.51 19.50 -12.07
CA THR A 569 -3.60 20.65 -11.92
C THR A 569 -2.78 20.62 -10.64
N LEU A 570 -3.15 19.79 -9.66
CA LEU A 570 -2.47 19.68 -8.37
C LEU A 570 -1.21 18.82 -8.45
N ASP A 571 -1.03 18.06 -9.52
CA ASP A 571 0.16 17.21 -9.70
C ASP A 571 1.44 18.07 -9.69
N LYS A 572 2.41 17.64 -8.89
CA LYS A 572 3.70 18.29 -8.65
C LYS A 572 3.63 19.67 -7.98
N GLN A 573 2.46 20.09 -7.49
CA GLN A 573 2.36 21.30 -6.66
C GLN A 573 2.80 21.03 -5.22
N VAL A 574 3.25 22.08 -4.54
CA VAL A 574 3.52 22.03 -3.11
C VAL A 574 2.18 22.08 -2.37
N LEU A 575 2.02 21.21 -1.37
CA LEU A 575 0.87 21.17 -0.50
C LEU A 575 0.89 22.39 0.42
N ASP A 576 -0.15 23.24 0.31
CA ASP A 576 -0.29 24.49 1.07
C ASP A 576 -0.09 24.27 2.58
N GLY A 577 0.77 25.10 3.18
CA GLY A 577 1.15 24.99 4.60
C GLY A 577 2.26 23.97 4.90
N THR A 578 2.83 23.32 3.89
CA THR A 578 3.94 22.37 4.02
C THR A 578 4.98 22.55 2.90
N GLU A 579 6.07 21.78 2.93
CA GLU A 579 7.06 21.70 1.84
C GLU A 579 6.83 20.47 0.93
N LEU A 580 5.78 19.68 1.18
CA LEU A 580 5.58 18.40 0.49
C LEU A 580 5.03 18.60 -0.92
N ILE A 581 5.54 17.82 -1.88
CA ILE A 581 5.09 17.80 -3.27
C ILE A 581 4.01 16.74 -3.47
N ILE A 582 2.91 17.11 -4.12
CA ILE A 582 1.82 16.19 -4.46
C ILE A 582 2.18 15.41 -5.73
N GLU A 583 1.98 14.09 -5.72
CA GLU A 583 2.03 13.26 -6.93
C GLU A 583 0.72 12.50 -7.08
N LEU A 584 0.13 12.55 -8.27
CA LEU A 584 -1.14 11.87 -8.57
C LEU A 584 -0.92 10.45 -9.14
N GLY A 585 -1.74 9.51 -8.69
CA GLY A 585 -1.73 8.14 -9.18
C GLY A 585 -2.36 8.04 -10.56
N ARG A 586 -1.59 7.62 -11.56
CA ARG A 586 -1.98 7.57 -12.97
C ARG A 586 -2.10 6.16 -13.51
N GLU A 587 -1.37 5.20 -12.96
CA GLU A 587 -1.48 3.81 -13.41
C GLU A 587 -1.26 2.79 -12.26
N PRO A 588 -1.71 1.53 -12.41
CA PRO A 588 -1.58 0.52 -11.36
C PRO A 588 -0.14 0.23 -10.96
N ARG A 589 0.82 0.28 -11.88
CA ARG A 589 2.24 0.00 -11.62
C ARG A 589 2.87 1.06 -10.73
N GLN A 590 2.61 2.34 -10.99
CA GLN A 590 3.01 3.45 -10.14
C GLN A 590 2.46 3.28 -8.72
N LEU A 591 1.19 2.92 -8.58
CA LEU A 591 0.56 2.70 -7.27
C LEU A 591 1.11 1.44 -6.55
N ALA A 592 1.49 0.41 -7.30
CA ALA A 592 2.17 -0.76 -6.75
C ALA A 592 3.59 -0.41 -6.27
N GLU A 593 4.34 0.41 -7.01
CA GLU A 593 5.64 0.94 -6.59
C GLU A 593 5.51 1.79 -5.32
N TRP A 594 4.48 2.64 -5.23
CA TRP A 594 4.18 3.37 -4.00
C TRP A 594 3.90 2.42 -2.84
N SER A 595 3.12 1.36 -3.07
CA SER A 595 2.82 0.33 -2.06
C SER A 595 4.05 -0.47 -1.65
N GLY A 596 4.94 -0.76 -2.62
CA GLY A 596 6.24 -1.39 -2.41
C GLY A 596 7.20 -0.53 -1.60
N TYR A 597 7.10 0.80 -1.69
CA TYR A 597 7.87 1.71 -0.84
C TYR A 597 7.18 1.93 0.53
N MET A 598 5.86 2.08 0.53
CA MET A 598 5.06 2.40 1.72
C MET A 598 4.85 1.19 2.61
N GLY A 599 4.90 -0.04 2.11
CA GLY A 599 4.62 -1.25 2.90
C GLY A 599 3.15 -1.39 3.27
N ASN A 600 2.27 -0.67 2.59
CA ASN A 600 0.82 -0.78 2.71
C ASN A 600 0.18 -0.79 1.32
N CYS A 601 -1.02 -1.36 1.26
CA CYS A 601 -1.82 -1.33 0.04
C CYS A 601 -2.82 -0.17 0.14
N ILE A 602 -2.85 0.73 -0.85
CA ILE A 602 -3.83 1.82 -0.94
C ILE A 602 -4.74 1.66 -2.17
N GLY A 603 -6.05 1.84 -1.98
CA GLY A 603 -7.07 1.54 -2.99
C GLY A 603 -7.47 0.06 -3.04
N GLU A 604 -8.67 -0.24 -3.51
CA GLU A 604 -9.28 -1.59 -3.56
C GLU A 604 -9.52 -2.06 -5.01
N SER A 605 -10.07 -3.27 -5.20
CA SER A 605 -10.41 -3.80 -6.54
C SER A 605 -11.41 -2.98 -7.33
N TRP A 606 -12.24 -2.18 -6.65
CA TRP A 606 -13.15 -1.24 -7.30
C TRP A 606 -12.47 0.09 -7.68
N TYR A 607 -11.24 0.35 -7.23
CA TYR A 607 -10.57 1.65 -7.40
C TYR A 607 -10.43 2.02 -8.88
N ALA A 608 -9.98 1.12 -9.73
CA ALA A 608 -9.81 1.40 -11.16
C ALA A 608 -11.13 1.88 -11.80
N ASP A 609 -12.26 1.27 -11.44
CA ASP A 609 -13.57 1.68 -11.96
C ASP A 609 -14.04 3.04 -11.40
N GLN A 610 -13.76 3.33 -10.13
CA GLN A 610 -14.13 4.60 -9.52
C GLN A 610 -13.21 5.76 -9.94
N ALA A 611 -11.93 5.48 -10.16
CA ALA A 611 -10.94 6.41 -10.71
C ALA A 611 -11.30 6.74 -12.17
N ARG A 612 -11.66 5.75 -13.01
CA ARG A 612 -12.17 5.99 -14.37
C ARG A 612 -13.40 6.90 -14.39
N ARG A 613 -14.24 6.86 -13.34
CA ARG A 613 -15.42 7.72 -13.19
C ARG A 613 -15.10 9.07 -12.54
N GLY A 614 -13.85 9.36 -12.22
CA GLY A 614 -13.42 10.57 -11.54
C GLY A 614 -14.00 10.72 -10.13
N GLN A 615 -14.33 9.61 -9.45
CA GLN A 615 -14.96 9.61 -8.12
C GLN A 615 -13.96 9.42 -6.98
N CYS A 616 -12.75 8.96 -7.27
CA CYS A 616 -11.66 8.86 -6.31
C CYS A 616 -10.32 9.13 -6.99
N VAL A 617 -9.37 9.65 -6.22
CA VAL A 617 -7.99 9.89 -6.67
C VAL A 617 -7.04 9.48 -5.54
N LEU A 618 -6.07 8.64 -5.89
CA LEU A 618 -4.95 8.31 -5.02
C LEU A 618 -3.80 9.28 -5.26
N MET A 619 -3.19 9.70 -4.17
CA MET A 619 -2.09 10.66 -4.16
C MET A 619 -0.96 10.20 -3.24
N ALA A 620 0.26 10.56 -3.58
CA ALA A 620 1.41 10.49 -2.71
C ALA A 620 1.87 11.92 -2.35
N LEU A 621 2.25 12.13 -1.09
CA LEU A 621 2.90 13.35 -0.63
C LEU A 621 4.40 13.06 -0.52
N ARG A 622 5.23 13.78 -1.27
CA ARG A 622 6.67 13.56 -1.33
C ARG A 622 7.47 14.65 -0.66
N ASP A 623 8.55 14.26 0.00
CA ASP A 623 9.58 15.20 0.46
C ASP A 623 10.41 15.67 -0.75
N PRO A 624 10.54 16.99 -1.01
CA PRO A 624 11.32 17.51 -2.13
C PRO A 624 12.83 17.27 -1.98
N ALA A 625 13.35 17.08 -0.76
CA ALA A 625 14.79 16.96 -0.51
C ALA A 625 15.33 15.60 -0.96
N ASP A 626 14.56 14.52 -0.78
CA ASP A 626 14.98 13.17 -1.13
C ASP A 626 14.00 12.39 -2.03
N GLY A 627 12.88 13.02 -2.41
CA GLY A 627 11.87 12.48 -3.30
C GLY A 627 11.02 11.37 -2.67
N ARG A 628 11.12 11.11 -1.37
CA ARG A 628 10.44 9.98 -0.73
C ARG A 628 8.98 10.29 -0.40
N ILE A 629 8.13 9.26 -0.45
CA ILE A 629 6.73 9.38 -0.03
C ILE A 629 6.70 9.47 1.51
N VAL A 630 6.09 10.54 2.02
CA VAL A 630 5.85 10.77 3.45
C VAL A 630 4.51 10.16 3.86
N ALA A 631 3.48 10.33 3.02
CA ALA A 631 2.16 9.77 3.22
C ALA A 631 1.47 9.49 1.88
N ASN A 632 0.55 8.53 1.87
CA ASN A 632 -0.37 8.29 0.77
C ASN A 632 -1.82 8.55 1.19
N LEU A 633 -2.63 8.99 0.23
CA LEU A 633 -3.93 9.60 0.44
C LEU A 633 -4.94 9.07 -0.60
N ASP A 634 -6.10 8.61 -0.14
CA ASP A 634 -7.31 8.37 -0.96
C ASP A 634 -8.27 9.53 -0.72
N ILE A 635 -8.45 10.38 -1.73
CA ILE A 635 -9.55 11.35 -1.73
C ILE A 635 -10.70 10.84 -2.56
N ARG A 636 -11.91 11.11 -2.08
CA ARG A 636 -13.14 10.73 -2.77
C ARG A 636 -14.03 11.93 -3.00
N ARG A 637 -14.79 11.86 -4.08
CA ARG A 637 -15.79 12.85 -4.43
C ARG A 637 -17.04 12.65 -3.58
N HIS A 638 -17.53 13.72 -2.99
CA HIS A 638 -18.82 13.78 -2.29
C HIS A 638 -19.63 14.98 -2.83
N THR A 639 -20.95 15.02 -2.57
CA THR A 639 -21.86 16.11 -2.96
C THR A 639 -21.48 17.52 -2.48
N GLY A 640 -20.42 17.69 -1.67
CA GLY A 640 -19.90 18.97 -1.20
C GLY A 640 -18.47 19.32 -1.60
N GLY A 641 -17.80 18.49 -2.40
CA GLY A 641 -16.38 18.63 -2.73
C GLY A 641 -15.60 17.32 -2.53
N TRP A 642 -14.30 17.44 -2.34
CA TRP A 642 -13.41 16.31 -2.06
C TRP A 642 -13.31 16.05 -0.56
N HIS A 643 -13.12 14.80 -0.17
CA HIS A 643 -12.86 14.42 1.22
C HIS A 643 -11.78 13.37 1.31
N VAL A 644 -10.99 13.43 2.39
CA VAL A 644 -10.02 12.38 2.75
C VAL A 644 -10.80 11.15 3.19
N HIS A 645 -10.68 10.06 2.44
CA HIS A 645 -11.20 8.76 2.86
C HIS A 645 -10.16 7.98 3.68
N GLU A 646 -8.91 8.01 3.23
CA GLU A 646 -7.80 7.34 3.89
C GLU A 646 -6.53 8.19 3.76
N LEU A 647 -5.76 8.30 4.83
CA LEU A 647 -4.46 8.95 4.87
C LEU A 647 -3.54 8.10 5.75
N ARG A 648 -2.42 7.63 5.20
CA ARG A 648 -1.50 6.73 5.92
C ARG A 648 -0.06 7.13 5.71
N ALA A 649 0.74 7.00 6.77
CA ALA A 649 2.19 6.99 6.66
C ALA A 649 2.68 5.58 6.28
N ARG A 650 3.99 5.43 6.20
CA ARG A 650 4.65 4.16 5.89
C ARG A 650 4.22 3.07 6.87
N PHE A 651 4.07 1.84 6.38
CA PHE A 651 3.65 0.64 7.12
C PHE A 651 2.31 0.73 7.84
N ASN A 652 1.41 1.60 7.36
CA ASN A 652 0.14 1.96 8.01
C ASN A 652 0.30 2.72 9.34
N ASP A 653 1.47 3.31 9.58
CA ASP A 653 1.66 4.20 10.72
C ASP A 653 0.76 5.45 10.61
N GLU A 654 0.49 6.05 11.77
CA GLU A 654 -0.24 7.31 11.85
C GLU A 654 0.63 8.46 11.33
N VAL A 655 0.00 9.35 10.57
CA VAL A 655 0.63 10.59 10.14
C VAL A 655 0.69 11.54 11.33
N ALA A 656 1.74 12.36 11.43
CA ALA A 656 1.80 13.38 12.48
C ALA A 656 0.53 14.25 12.48
N ALA A 657 -0.09 14.45 13.65
CA ALA A 657 -1.39 15.11 13.78
C ALA A 657 -1.48 16.47 13.05
N GLY A 658 -0.40 17.26 13.10
CA GLY A 658 -0.33 18.53 12.39
C GLY A 658 -0.43 18.37 10.86
N LEU A 659 0.19 17.35 10.27
CA LEU A 659 0.09 17.09 8.83
C LEU A 659 -1.29 16.56 8.46
N GLU A 660 -1.92 15.74 9.29
CA GLU A 660 -3.30 15.28 9.07
C GLU A 660 -4.30 16.45 9.02
N GLU A 661 -4.18 17.42 9.93
CA GLU A 661 -5.02 18.63 9.92
C GLU A 661 -4.81 19.48 8.66
N HIS A 662 -3.55 19.71 8.26
CA HIS A 662 -3.23 20.45 7.03
C HIS A 662 -3.80 19.78 5.79
N VAL A 663 -3.64 18.45 5.66
CA VAL A 663 -4.17 17.69 4.51
C VAL A 663 -5.69 17.76 4.46
N LYS A 664 -6.39 17.58 5.59
CA LYS A 664 -7.86 17.68 5.63
C LYS A 664 -8.33 19.07 5.21
N HIS A 665 -7.71 20.13 5.74
CA HIS A 665 -8.06 21.50 5.39
C HIS A 665 -7.82 21.82 3.91
N TRP A 666 -6.69 21.35 3.36
CA TRP A 666 -6.37 21.52 1.95
C TRP A 666 -7.35 20.79 1.03
N VAL A 667 -7.70 19.52 1.33
CA VAL A 667 -8.66 18.75 0.53
C VAL A 667 -10.05 19.41 0.50
N GLU A 668 -10.48 20.01 1.61
CA GLU A 668 -11.71 20.80 1.68
C GLU A 668 -11.69 22.04 0.76
N GLY A 669 -10.50 22.56 0.45
CA GLY A 669 -10.29 23.70 -0.44
C GLY A 669 -10.25 23.36 -1.93
N ILE A 670 -10.19 22.08 -2.31
CA ILE A 670 -10.17 21.66 -3.73
C ILE A 670 -11.51 22.05 -4.38
N PRO A 671 -11.50 22.74 -5.54
CA PRO A 671 -12.72 23.23 -6.19
C PRO A 671 -13.79 22.15 -6.35
N ALA A 672 -15.04 22.52 -6.02
CA ALA A 672 -16.17 21.62 -6.19
C ALA A 672 -16.38 21.33 -7.69
N PRO A 673 -16.55 20.06 -8.06
CA PRO A 673 -16.49 19.66 -9.45
C PRO A 673 -17.78 20.02 -10.21
N VAL A 674 -17.62 20.54 -11.43
CA VAL A 674 -18.73 20.82 -12.35
C VAL A 674 -19.36 19.48 -12.76
N PRO A 675 -20.70 19.29 -12.70
CA PRO A 675 -21.31 18.04 -13.13
C PRO A 675 -21.03 17.82 -14.63
N PRO A 676 -20.52 16.65 -15.05
CA PRO A 676 -20.40 16.35 -16.47
C PRO A 676 -21.79 16.28 -17.11
N ALA A 677 -21.91 16.78 -18.34
CA ALA A 677 -23.12 16.65 -19.13
C ALA A 677 -23.44 15.16 -19.35
N ALA A 678 -24.71 14.78 -19.24
CA ALA A 678 -25.14 13.39 -19.41
C ALA A 678 -24.76 12.87 -20.81
N GLU A 679 -23.91 11.84 -20.86
CA GLU A 679 -23.63 11.15 -22.12
C GLU A 679 -24.84 10.32 -22.57
N PRO A 680 -25.16 10.32 -23.88
CA PRO A 680 -26.25 9.53 -24.43
C PRO A 680 -25.94 8.03 -24.35
N LEU A 681 -26.92 7.25 -23.88
CA LEU A 681 -26.86 5.79 -23.77
C LEU A 681 -26.62 5.12 -25.13
N VAL A 682 -25.43 4.51 -25.32
CA VAL A 682 -25.16 3.61 -26.45
C VAL A 682 -25.51 2.17 -26.03
N PRO A 683 -26.15 1.34 -26.89
CA PRO A 683 -26.55 -0.02 -26.52
C PRO A 683 -25.34 -0.96 -26.45
N VAL A 684 -25.14 -1.63 -25.31
CA VAL A 684 -24.10 -2.64 -25.12
C VAL A 684 -24.59 -4.01 -25.64
N PRO A 685 -23.82 -4.74 -26.47
CA PRO A 685 -24.20 -6.08 -26.95
C PRO A 685 -24.02 -7.17 -25.86
N PRO A 686 -24.73 -8.31 -25.95
CA PRO A 686 -24.73 -9.30 -24.88
C PRO A 686 -23.43 -10.11 -24.81
N VAL A 687 -22.91 -10.28 -23.59
CA VAL A 687 -21.75 -11.11 -23.26
C VAL A 687 -22.13 -12.61 -23.31
N ARG A 688 -21.33 -13.43 -24.01
CA ARG A 688 -21.49 -14.89 -24.10
C ARG A 688 -21.09 -15.58 -22.79
N SER A 689 -21.90 -16.54 -22.37
CA SER A 689 -21.72 -17.35 -21.16
C SER A 689 -20.74 -18.51 -21.37
N GLY A 690 -19.64 -18.53 -20.61
CA GLY A 690 -18.76 -19.68 -20.46
C GLY A 690 -19.16 -20.54 -19.27
N SER A 691 -19.56 -21.78 -19.52
CA SER A 691 -19.94 -22.79 -18.53
C SER A 691 -18.74 -23.60 -18.04
N GLY A 692 -18.62 -23.83 -16.73
CA GLY A 692 -17.70 -24.83 -16.15
C GLY A 692 -17.82 -24.97 -14.63
N ARG A 693 -18.48 -26.04 -14.16
CA ARG A 693 -18.96 -26.33 -12.79
C ARG A 693 -17.98 -27.16 -11.94
N ARG A 694 -17.99 -26.95 -10.60
CA ARG A 694 -18.27 -27.93 -9.49
C ARG A 694 -17.87 -27.28 -8.13
N ALA A 695 -18.71 -26.86 -7.19
CA ALA A 695 -19.85 -27.41 -6.42
C ALA A 695 -19.46 -28.19 -5.14
N ALA A 696 -19.81 -27.65 -3.96
CA ALA A 696 -20.36 -28.42 -2.82
C ALA A 696 -21.04 -27.51 -1.75
N ALA A 697 -22.32 -27.80 -1.52
CA ALA A 697 -23.15 -27.60 -0.31
C ALA A 697 -23.52 -26.17 0.14
N SER A 698 -24.53 -25.60 -0.56
CA SER A 698 -25.68 -24.85 0.00
C SER A 698 -26.21 -23.74 -0.95
N GLU A 699 -26.09 -23.91 -2.27
CA GLU A 699 -26.54 -22.91 -3.23
C GLU A 699 -28.03 -23.07 -3.54
N LEU A 700 -28.76 -21.95 -3.43
CA LEU A 700 -30.11 -21.80 -3.96
C LEU A 700 -30.10 -22.11 -5.45
N SER A 701 -31.19 -22.69 -5.97
CA SER A 701 -31.28 -23.01 -7.40
C SER A 701 -30.96 -21.76 -8.25
N PRO A 702 -30.08 -21.87 -9.27
CA PRO A 702 -29.78 -20.76 -10.17
C PRO A 702 -31.04 -20.27 -10.90
N GLU A 703 -32.02 -21.15 -11.11
CA GLU A 703 -33.34 -20.83 -11.67
C GLU A 703 -34.14 -19.92 -10.73
N LEU A 704 -34.24 -20.27 -9.45
CA LEU A 704 -34.87 -19.43 -8.42
C LEU A 704 -34.18 -18.06 -8.32
N THR A 705 -32.85 -18.06 -8.34
CA THR A 705 -32.05 -16.84 -8.20
C THR A 705 -32.21 -15.92 -9.42
N GLY A 706 -32.22 -16.48 -10.63
CA GLY A 706 -32.46 -15.73 -11.87
C GLY A 706 -33.89 -15.19 -11.97
N ALA A 707 -34.90 -16.00 -11.60
CA ALA A 707 -36.29 -15.59 -11.56
C ALA A 707 -36.53 -14.44 -10.57
N LEU A 708 -35.96 -14.55 -9.36
CA LEU A 708 -36.05 -13.52 -8.33
C LEU A 708 -35.35 -12.22 -8.75
N ALA A 709 -34.13 -12.29 -9.29
CA ALA A 709 -33.41 -11.12 -9.79
C ALA A 709 -34.20 -10.38 -10.89
N THR A 710 -34.83 -11.13 -11.80
CA THR A 710 -35.68 -10.57 -12.87
C THR A 710 -36.93 -9.90 -12.30
N ALA A 711 -37.60 -10.54 -11.34
CA ALA A 711 -38.78 -9.97 -10.68
C ALA A 711 -38.40 -8.70 -9.89
N VAL A 712 -37.28 -8.73 -9.16
CA VAL A 712 -36.76 -7.57 -8.40
C VAL A 712 -36.43 -6.39 -9.32
N ALA A 713 -35.75 -6.63 -10.44
CA ALA A 713 -35.43 -5.58 -11.41
C ALA A 713 -36.70 -4.88 -11.93
N ARG A 714 -37.76 -5.64 -12.20
CA ARG A 714 -39.06 -5.10 -12.63
C ARG A 714 -39.72 -4.24 -11.55
N GLU A 715 -39.71 -4.69 -10.29
CA GLU A 715 -40.31 -3.92 -9.20
C GLU A 715 -39.51 -2.65 -8.87
N LEU A 716 -38.17 -2.71 -8.95
CA LEU A 716 -37.30 -1.55 -8.72
C LEU A 716 -37.42 -0.49 -9.82
N ALA A 717 -37.79 -0.89 -11.04
CA ALA A 717 -38.07 0.03 -12.15
C ALA A 717 -39.48 0.65 -12.09
N SER A 718 -40.35 0.22 -11.16
CA SER A 718 -41.71 0.73 -11.06
C SER A 718 -41.74 2.20 -10.61
N ALA A 719 -42.73 2.96 -11.11
CA ALA A 719 -42.93 4.35 -10.70
C ALA A 719 -43.15 4.50 -9.18
N GLN A 720 -43.72 3.49 -8.52
CA GLN A 720 -43.91 3.45 -7.07
C GLN A 720 -42.58 3.33 -6.32
N ALA A 721 -41.65 2.50 -6.79
CA ALA A 721 -40.30 2.39 -6.22
C ALA A 721 -39.51 3.70 -6.36
N THR A 722 -39.60 4.35 -7.52
CA THR A 722 -38.98 5.67 -7.74
C THR A 722 -39.59 6.74 -6.81
N ALA A 723 -40.91 6.79 -6.67
CA ALA A 723 -41.57 7.71 -5.74
C ALA A 723 -41.19 7.45 -4.27
N ALA A 724 -41.03 6.19 -3.87
CA ALA A 724 -40.61 5.83 -2.52
C ALA A 724 -39.17 6.29 -2.23
N ARG A 725 -38.23 6.08 -3.17
CA ARG A 725 -36.86 6.57 -3.02
C ARG A 725 -36.81 8.09 -2.83
N HIS A 726 -37.57 8.87 -3.61
CA HIS A 726 -37.66 10.33 -3.44
C HIS A 726 -38.25 10.76 -2.08
N ALA A 727 -39.22 10.00 -1.54
CA ALA A 727 -39.70 10.25 -0.19
C ALA A 727 -38.60 10.01 0.86
N TYR A 728 -37.75 8.99 0.66
CA TYR A 728 -36.60 8.73 1.53
C TYR A 728 -35.47 9.75 1.36
N VAL A 729 -35.27 10.34 0.17
CA VAL A 729 -34.39 11.52 0.01
C VAL A 729 -34.87 12.66 0.89
N THR A 730 -36.18 12.94 0.89
CA THR A 730 -36.75 14.01 1.71
C THR A 730 -36.56 13.76 3.21
N LEU A 731 -36.69 12.51 3.66
CA LEU A 731 -36.36 12.11 5.04
C LEU A 731 -34.85 12.25 5.34
N ALA A 732 -34.00 11.83 4.40
CA ALA A 732 -32.55 11.84 4.55
C ALA A 732 -31.94 13.26 4.56
N ARG A 733 -32.67 14.30 4.11
CA ARG A 733 -32.25 15.70 4.26
C ARG A 733 -31.93 16.07 5.70
N GLY A 734 -32.59 15.43 6.67
CA GLY A 734 -32.35 15.60 8.10
C GLY A 734 -30.97 15.12 8.59
N PHE A 735 -30.19 14.43 7.76
CA PHE A 735 -28.77 14.17 8.03
C PHE A 735 -27.87 15.40 7.80
N GLY A 736 -28.41 16.47 7.21
CA GLY A 736 -27.71 17.73 7.01
C GLY A 736 -27.60 18.57 8.28
N ARG A 737 -26.84 19.67 8.20
CA ARG A 737 -26.75 20.66 9.30
C ARG A 737 -27.82 21.75 9.11
N PRO A 738 -28.23 22.47 10.17
CA PRO A 738 -29.12 23.62 10.04
C PRO A 738 -28.59 24.61 8.98
N GLY A 739 -29.42 24.93 7.98
CA GLY A 739 -29.05 25.82 6.86
C GLY A 739 -28.38 25.14 5.65
N ARG A 740 -27.99 23.85 5.73
CA ARG A 740 -27.43 23.08 4.61
C ARG A 740 -27.94 21.62 4.66
N PRO A 741 -29.11 21.33 4.06
CA PRO A 741 -29.70 19.99 4.07
C PRO A 741 -28.80 19.00 3.33
N ALA A 742 -28.79 17.74 3.76
CA ALA A 742 -28.05 16.70 3.05
C ALA A 742 -28.73 16.39 1.71
N ASP A 743 -27.94 16.41 0.63
CA ASP A 743 -28.42 16.08 -0.71
C ASP A 743 -27.91 14.68 -1.08
N PHE A 744 -28.85 13.75 -1.17
CA PHE A 744 -28.60 12.35 -1.48
C PHE A 744 -29.27 12.00 -2.80
N GLU A 745 -28.54 11.27 -3.65
CA GLU A 745 -29.16 10.52 -4.73
C GLU A 745 -30.21 9.52 -4.18
N PRO A 746 -31.29 9.22 -4.94
CA PRO A 746 -32.40 8.41 -4.44
C PRO A 746 -32.01 7.04 -3.86
N ASP A 747 -31.07 6.33 -4.47
CA ASP A 747 -30.58 5.04 -3.95
C ASP A 747 -29.64 5.21 -2.74
N ALA A 748 -28.82 6.28 -2.72
CA ALA A 748 -27.92 6.57 -1.62
C ALA A 748 -28.69 6.96 -0.35
N ALA A 749 -29.80 7.70 -0.49
CA ALA A 749 -30.69 8.06 0.62
C ALA A 749 -31.24 6.82 1.34
N VAL A 750 -31.66 5.80 0.59
CA VAL A 750 -32.16 4.54 1.15
C VAL A 750 -31.06 3.84 1.94
N ILE A 751 -29.83 3.80 1.43
CA ILE A 751 -28.71 3.18 2.14
C ILE A 751 -28.32 3.99 3.40
N ALA A 752 -28.32 5.32 3.33
CA ALA A 752 -28.05 6.19 4.47
C ALA A 752 -29.06 5.97 5.60
N VAL A 753 -30.36 5.99 5.26
CA VAL A 753 -31.44 5.73 6.23
C VAL A 753 -31.33 4.30 6.79
N LYS A 754 -30.96 3.30 5.97
CA LYS A 754 -30.81 1.92 6.45
C LYS A 754 -29.71 1.74 7.51
N ARG A 755 -28.65 2.56 7.47
CA ARG A 755 -27.43 2.38 8.29
C ARG A 755 -27.55 2.91 9.72
N ILE A 756 -28.53 3.77 9.99
CA ILE A 756 -28.68 4.40 11.31
C ILE A 756 -29.43 3.50 12.30
N GLY A 757 -29.20 3.71 13.59
CA GLY A 757 -29.79 2.91 14.66
C GLY A 757 -31.30 3.14 14.83
N PRO A 758 -32.03 2.27 15.54
CA PRO A 758 -33.47 2.44 15.79
C PRO A 758 -33.83 3.74 16.52
N ALA A 759 -33.01 4.20 17.47
CA ALA A 759 -33.22 5.47 18.17
C ALA A 759 -33.01 6.68 17.23
N GLU A 760 -31.98 6.63 16.39
CA GLU A 760 -31.67 7.67 15.41
C GLU A 760 -32.77 7.78 14.35
N HIS A 761 -33.42 6.68 13.98
CA HIS A 761 -34.59 6.72 13.07
C HIS A 761 -35.74 7.52 13.66
N VAL A 762 -35.98 7.42 14.97
CA VAL A 762 -37.04 8.16 15.67
C VAL A 762 -36.71 9.65 15.70
N GLU A 763 -35.46 10.01 16.02
CA GLU A 763 -35.00 11.41 16.02
C GLU A 763 -35.03 12.02 14.62
N LEU A 764 -34.52 11.30 13.61
CA LEU A 764 -34.53 11.75 12.21
C LEU A 764 -35.95 12.00 11.72
N LEU A 765 -36.87 11.07 12.03
CA LEU A 765 -38.27 11.22 11.68
C LEU A 765 -38.90 12.40 12.42
N ARG A 766 -38.66 12.55 13.73
CA ARG A 766 -39.17 13.69 14.50
C ARG A 766 -38.72 15.02 13.91
N ALA A 767 -37.42 15.18 13.65
CA ALA A 767 -36.86 16.39 13.07
C ALA A 767 -37.45 16.68 11.68
N ALA A 768 -37.51 15.68 10.80
CA ALA A 768 -38.07 15.85 9.47
C ALA A 768 -39.57 16.24 9.50
N LEU A 769 -40.33 15.71 10.46
CA LEU A 769 -41.74 16.08 10.65
C LEU A 769 -41.90 17.51 11.19
N GLN A 770 -40.99 17.98 12.06
CA GLN A 770 -40.94 19.38 12.50
C GLN A 770 -40.64 20.33 11.34
N ASP A 771 -39.77 19.90 10.43
CA ASP A 771 -39.40 20.63 9.20
C ASP A 771 -40.44 20.50 8.07
N GLY A 772 -41.61 19.91 8.35
CA GLY A 772 -42.75 19.89 7.43
C GLY A 772 -42.81 18.70 6.48
N LEU A 773 -42.08 17.61 6.73
CA LEU A 773 -42.22 16.37 5.96
C LEU A 773 -43.67 15.85 6.03
N GLY A 774 -44.27 15.65 4.86
CA GLY A 774 -45.64 15.14 4.76
C GLY A 774 -45.74 13.66 5.11
N VAL A 775 -46.30 13.33 6.28
CA VAL A 775 -46.55 11.93 6.72
C VAL A 775 -47.26 11.07 5.67
N PRO A 776 -48.28 11.55 4.92
CA PRO A 776 -48.96 10.71 3.93
C PRO A 776 -48.07 10.25 2.76
N ALA A 777 -47.07 11.06 2.38
CA ALA A 777 -46.11 10.67 1.35
C ALA A 777 -45.17 9.58 1.88
N LEU A 778 -44.67 9.75 3.11
CA LEU A 778 -43.84 8.75 3.78
C LEU A 778 -44.62 7.45 4.09
N TRP A 779 -45.90 7.56 4.46
CA TRP A 779 -46.78 6.40 4.68
C TRP A 779 -46.99 5.58 3.41
N ARG A 780 -47.14 6.24 2.25
CA ARG A 780 -47.23 5.56 0.95
C ARG A 780 -45.89 4.96 0.52
N ALA A 781 -44.79 5.69 0.70
CA ALA A 781 -43.45 5.18 0.41
C ALA A 781 -43.15 3.91 1.21
N THR A 782 -43.55 3.90 2.48
CA THR A 782 -43.43 2.72 3.35
C THR A 782 -44.38 1.58 3.00
N ARG A 783 -45.20 1.64 1.95
CA ARG A 783 -45.88 0.45 1.40
C ARG A 783 -45.10 -0.24 0.29
N VAL A 784 -44.12 0.45 -0.29
CA VAL A 784 -43.35 -0.07 -1.41
C VAL A 784 -42.34 -1.08 -0.88
N ARG A 785 -42.57 -2.36 -1.18
CA ARG A 785 -41.74 -3.50 -0.79
C ARG A 785 -41.33 -4.29 -2.04
N PRO A 786 -40.39 -3.78 -2.86
CA PRO A 786 -40.03 -4.44 -4.12
C PRO A 786 -39.55 -5.88 -3.93
N LEU A 787 -38.86 -6.20 -2.83
CA LEU A 787 -38.41 -7.57 -2.59
C LEU A 787 -39.58 -8.47 -2.19
N ALA A 788 -40.41 -8.07 -1.22
CA ALA A 788 -41.58 -8.85 -0.84
C ALA A 788 -42.58 -9.04 -2.01
N THR A 789 -42.74 -8.00 -2.84
CA THR A 789 -43.60 -8.06 -4.03
C THR A 789 -43.03 -9.00 -5.09
N ALA A 790 -41.71 -8.97 -5.32
CA ALA A 790 -41.04 -9.89 -6.23
C ALA A 790 -41.17 -11.35 -5.75
N VAL A 791 -40.98 -11.61 -4.45
CA VAL A 791 -41.15 -12.95 -3.85
C VAL A 791 -42.60 -13.44 -4.00
N GLY A 792 -43.59 -12.57 -3.78
CA GLY A 792 -45.02 -12.92 -3.95
C GLY A 792 -45.44 -13.21 -5.40
N LYS A 793 -44.66 -12.75 -6.39
CA LYS A 793 -44.90 -12.95 -7.83
C LYS A 793 -44.12 -14.12 -8.42
N LEU A 794 -43.28 -14.81 -7.65
CA LEU A 794 -42.59 -16.02 -8.12
C LEU A 794 -43.57 -17.15 -8.44
N ASP A 795 -43.15 -18.13 -9.23
CA ASP A 795 -43.94 -19.34 -9.46
C ASP A 795 -44.25 -20.05 -8.12
N PRO A 796 -45.49 -20.52 -7.86
CA PRO A 796 -45.82 -21.30 -6.66
C PRO A 796 -44.86 -22.47 -6.37
N ASP A 797 -44.32 -23.13 -7.40
CA ASP A 797 -43.37 -24.23 -7.26
C ASP A 797 -41.97 -23.77 -6.85
N LEU A 798 -41.65 -22.49 -7.08
CA LEU A 798 -40.43 -21.82 -6.60
C LEU A 798 -40.62 -21.19 -5.20
N ARG A 799 -41.87 -20.96 -4.78
CA ARG A 799 -42.21 -20.42 -3.45
C ARG A 799 -42.21 -21.48 -2.35
N THR A 800 -42.34 -22.77 -2.69
CA THR A 800 -42.28 -23.92 -1.76
C THR A 800 -40.90 -24.13 -1.12
N TYR A 801 -39.91 -23.30 -1.46
CA TYR A 801 -38.68 -23.21 -0.70
C TYR A 801 -38.95 -22.54 0.66
N ASP A 802 -39.13 -23.35 1.71
CA ASP A 802 -39.60 -23.04 3.09
C ASP A 802 -38.91 -21.87 3.83
N ARG A 803 -37.94 -21.18 3.22
CA ARG A 803 -37.17 -20.10 3.85
C ARG A 803 -37.32 -18.74 3.18
N LEU A 804 -38.00 -18.62 2.03
CA LEU A 804 -38.16 -17.33 1.34
C LEU A 804 -39.02 -16.33 2.13
N ALA A 805 -39.92 -16.80 3.00
CA ALA A 805 -40.70 -15.95 3.89
C ALA A 805 -39.82 -15.05 4.79
N ALA A 806 -38.65 -15.55 5.23
CA ALA A 806 -37.69 -14.80 6.04
C ALA A 806 -37.08 -13.58 5.32
N LEU A 807 -37.13 -13.52 3.99
CA LEU A 807 -36.74 -12.33 3.22
C LEU A 807 -37.76 -11.19 3.34
N THR A 808 -38.98 -11.51 3.80
CA THR A 808 -40.16 -10.66 3.65
C THR A 808 -40.88 -10.35 4.97
N ASP A 809 -40.45 -10.90 6.10
CA ASP A 809 -41.07 -10.67 7.42
C ASP A 809 -40.17 -9.84 8.35
N GLY A 810 -38.88 -9.68 8.03
CA GLY A 810 -37.89 -8.96 8.87
C GLY A 810 -37.19 -9.86 9.89
N SER A 811 -37.39 -11.18 9.82
CA SER A 811 -36.72 -12.17 10.66
C SER A 811 -35.21 -12.24 10.40
N PRO A 812 -34.38 -12.64 11.39
CA PRO A 812 -32.95 -12.83 11.18
C PRO A 812 -32.67 -13.80 10.03
N LEU A 813 -31.92 -13.34 9.02
CA LEU A 813 -31.68 -14.13 7.81
C LEU A 813 -30.70 -15.30 8.08
N PRO A 814 -31.03 -16.53 7.66
CA PRO A 814 -30.08 -17.64 7.55
C PRO A 814 -28.88 -17.29 6.65
N ARG A 815 -27.73 -17.94 6.86
CA ARG A 815 -26.48 -17.67 6.13
C ARG A 815 -26.65 -17.68 4.60
N THR A 816 -27.47 -18.59 4.09
CA THR A 816 -27.77 -18.73 2.65
C THR A 816 -28.54 -17.55 2.08
N LEU A 817 -29.54 -17.05 2.79
CA LEU A 817 -30.32 -15.88 2.37
C LEU A 817 -29.54 -14.58 2.56
N ARG A 818 -28.61 -14.52 3.53
CA ARG A 818 -27.67 -13.40 3.67
C ARG A 818 -26.78 -13.23 2.43
N ALA A 819 -26.32 -14.32 1.83
CA ALA A 819 -25.56 -14.26 0.58
C ALA A 819 -26.44 -13.76 -0.57
N LEU A 820 -27.70 -14.23 -0.65
CA LEU A 820 -28.67 -13.83 -1.67
C LEU A 820 -28.97 -12.31 -1.63
N VAL A 821 -29.30 -11.74 -0.48
CA VAL A 821 -29.64 -10.31 -0.35
C VAL A 821 -28.43 -9.38 -0.48
N ARG A 822 -27.20 -9.93 -0.48
CA ARG A 822 -25.96 -9.18 -0.75
C ARG A 822 -25.61 -9.13 -2.22
N ARG A 823 -26.28 -9.90 -3.07
CA ARG A 823 -26.05 -9.81 -4.51
C ARG A 823 -26.51 -8.44 -5.04
N PRO A 824 -25.78 -7.84 -5.99
CA PRO A 824 -26.04 -6.48 -6.45
C PRO A 824 -27.43 -6.32 -7.10
N ASP A 825 -27.96 -7.37 -7.70
CA ASP A 825 -29.27 -7.45 -8.33
C ASP A 825 -30.45 -7.50 -7.33
N ILE A 826 -30.21 -7.83 -6.06
CA ILE A 826 -31.26 -7.99 -5.03
C ILE A 826 -31.10 -6.97 -3.88
N ALA A 827 -29.86 -6.56 -3.59
CA ALA A 827 -29.52 -5.70 -2.45
C ALA A 827 -30.31 -4.37 -2.40
N PRO A 828 -30.55 -3.65 -3.52
CA PRO A 828 -31.33 -2.40 -3.49
C PRO A 828 -32.78 -2.60 -3.05
N ALA A 829 -33.44 -3.69 -3.51
CA ALA A 829 -34.81 -4.00 -3.11
C ALA A 829 -34.88 -4.42 -1.64
N HIS A 830 -33.93 -5.22 -1.18
CA HIS A 830 -33.83 -5.56 0.24
C HIS A 830 -33.62 -4.33 1.12
N ALA A 831 -32.83 -3.35 0.67
CA ALA A 831 -32.61 -2.10 1.39
C ALA A 831 -33.89 -1.27 1.52
N LEU A 832 -34.66 -1.12 0.43
CA LEU A 832 -35.97 -0.46 0.44
C LEU A 832 -36.95 -1.14 1.40
N ASP A 833 -37.04 -2.47 1.36
CA ASP A 833 -37.90 -3.24 2.26
C ASP A 833 -37.52 -3.06 3.73
N THR A 834 -36.21 -3.01 4.03
CA THR A 834 -35.69 -2.80 5.38
C THR A 834 -36.05 -1.39 5.89
N VAL A 835 -35.65 -0.35 5.15
CA VAL A 835 -35.89 1.06 5.53
C VAL A 835 -37.36 1.30 5.82
N ALA A 836 -38.21 0.75 4.97
CA ALA A 836 -39.62 1.00 5.07
C ALA A 836 -40.28 0.36 6.32
N ARG A 837 -39.77 -0.78 6.79
CA ARG A 837 -40.16 -1.35 8.10
C ARG A 837 -39.61 -0.53 9.25
N THR A 838 -38.35 -0.12 9.18
CA THR A 838 -37.72 0.66 10.26
C THR A 838 -38.41 2.01 10.44
N VAL A 839 -38.82 2.65 9.34
CA VAL A 839 -39.61 3.89 9.38
C VAL A 839 -41.00 3.64 9.98
N ARG A 840 -41.68 2.54 9.67
CA ARG A 840 -42.97 2.17 10.28
C ARG A 840 -42.84 1.97 11.80
N LEU A 841 -41.81 1.25 12.24
CA LEU A 841 -41.51 1.08 13.66
C LEU A 841 -41.19 2.42 14.34
N ALA A 842 -40.43 3.30 13.69
CA ALA A 842 -40.13 4.64 14.21
C ALA A 842 -41.40 5.51 14.33
N MET A 843 -42.32 5.44 13.37
CA MET A 843 -43.64 6.08 13.47
C MET A 843 -44.43 5.57 14.68
N GLY A 844 -44.39 4.27 14.95
CA GLY A 844 -45.04 3.67 16.12
C GLY A 844 -44.43 4.13 17.45
N LYS A 845 -43.11 4.35 17.50
CA LYS A 845 -42.44 4.95 18.67
C LYS A 845 -42.80 6.42 18.90
N LEU A 846 -43.29 7.12 17.88
CA LEU A 846 -43.76 8.51 17.95
C LEU A 846 -45.27 8.64 18.20
N LEU A 847 -45.98 7.57 18.58
CA LEU A 847 -47.44 7.57 18.72
C LEU A 847 -47.99 8.58 19.76
N GLY A 848 -47.18 8.95 20.76
CA GLY A 848 -47.50 9.99 21.75
C GLY A 848 -46.82 11.34 21.49
N ASP A 849 -46.13 11.50 20.36
CA ASP A 849 -45.41 12.72 20.01
C ASP A 849 -46.33 13.70 19.26
N ASP A 850 -46.43 14.94 19.75
CA ASP A 850 -47.25 16.00 19.15
C ASP A 850 -46.87 16.30 17.69
N THR A 851 -45.66 15.99 17.26
CA THR A 851 -45.19 16.24 15.90
C THR A 851 -45.84 15.28 14.90
N LEU A 852 -45.86 13.99 15.22
CA LEU A 852 -46.53 12.99 14.38
C LEU A 852 -48.03 13.28 14.36
N ALA A 853 -48.62 13.54 15.52
CA ALA A 853 -50.04 13.81 15.64
C ALA A 853 -50.47 15.06 14.84
N ARG A 854 -49.73 16.16 14.93
CA ARG A 854 -49.99 17.38 14.12
C ARG A 854 -49.88 17.12 12.62
N SER A 855 -48.86 16.40 12.17
CA SER A 855 -48.66 16.13 10.74
C SER A 855 -49.76 15.23 10.17
N VAL A 856 -50.19 14.21 10.92
CA VAL A 856 -51.34 13.36 10.57
C VAL A 856 -52.64 14.16 10.58
N ALA A 857 -52.87 14.97 11.62
CA ALA A 857 -54.07 15.78 11.74
C ALA A 857 -54.19 16.85 10.65
N GLN A 858 -53.11 17.27 9.98
CA GLN A 858 -53.14 18.19 8.84
C GLN A 858 -53.63 17.50 7.55
N ARG A 859 -53.18 16.27 7.28
CA ARG A 859 -53.57 15.49 6.09
C ARG A 859 -53.91 14.04 6.47
N PRO A 860 -55.07 13.81 7.12
CA PRO A 860 -55.44 12.49 7.60
C PRO A 860 -55.78 11.56 6.44
N SER A 861 -55.49 10.26 6.59
CA SER A 861 -56.00 9.20 5.71
C SER A 861 -56.65 8.12 6.57
N ALA A 862 -57.75 7.53 6.10
CA ALA A 862 -58.51 6.56 6.88
C ALA A 862 -57.63 5.41 7.41
N GLU A 863 -56.77 4.83 6.56
CA GLU A 863 -55.89 3.73 6.95
C GLU A 863 -54.85 4.13 8.01
N LEU A 864 -54.23 5.31 7.87
CA LEU A 864 -53.25 5.79 8.85
C LEU A 864 -53.90 6.12 10.19
N VAL A 865 -55.08 6.75 10.18
CA VAL A 865 -55.84 7.06 11.39
C VAL A 865 -56.28 5.76 12.09
N CYS A 866 -56.76 4.77 11.35
CA CYS A 866 -57.11 3.45 11.90
C CYS A 866 -55.87 2.74 12.48
N ALA A 867 -54.74 2.71 11.77
CA ALA A 867 -53.53 2.05 12.25
C ALA A 867 -52.99 2.68 13.55
N LEU A 868 -53.00 4.01 13.66
CA LEU A 868 -52.58 4.71 14.88
C LEU A 868 -53.57 4.52 16.03
N ALA A 869 -54.89 4.50 15.76
CA ALA A 869 -55.90 4.24 16.79
C ALA A 869 -55.82 2.80 17.31
N ILE A 870 -55.62 1.81 16.44
CA ILE A 870 -55.37 0.41 16.83
C ILE A 870 -54.10 0.33 17.68
N ALA A 871 -52.99 0.95 17.24
CA ALA A 871 -51.74 0.95 17.98
C ALA A 871 -51.87 1.60 19.37
N ALA A 872 -52.64 2.68 19.49
CA ALA A 872 -52.85 3.37 20.75
C ALA A 872 -53.78 2.60 21.70
N THR A 873 -54.78 1.93 21.14
CA THR A 873 -55.68 1.04 21.90
C THR A 873 -54.93 -0.18 22.46
N CYS A 874 -53.92 -0.67 21.73
CA CYS A 874 -53.12 -1.82 22.15
C CYS A 874 -51.91 -1.45 23.03
N ALA A 875 -51.64 -0.17 23.26
CA ALA A 875 -50.50 0.28 24.06
C ALA A 875 -50.75 0.10 25.57
N PRO A 876 -49.70 -0.07 26.41
CA PRO A 876 -49.83 -0.13 27.86
C PRO A 876 -50.36 1.19 28.43
N GLU A 877 -51.34 1.13 29.35
CA GLU A 877 -52.11 2.27 29.88
C GLU A 877 -51.27 3.45 30.42
N SER A 878 -50.03 3.22 30.85
CA SER A 878 -49.19 4.25 31.49
C SER A 878 -48.36 5.11 30.55
N THR A 879 -48.45 4.93 29.22
CA THR A 879 -47.47 5.51 28.27
C THR A 879 -48.00 6.56 27.30
N LEU A 880 -49.32 6.70 27.11
CA LEU A 880 -49.90 7.57 26.07
C LEU A 880 -51.15 8.30 26.55
N ASP A 881 -51.21 9.61 26.31
CA ASP A 881 -52.43 10.40 26.50
C ASP A 881 -53.43 10.08 25.37
N THR A 882 -54.55 9.44 25.73
CA THR A 882 -55.52 8.89 24.77
C THR A 882 -56.95 9.19 25.17
N VAL A 883 -57.81 9.45 24.18
CA VAL A 883 -59.24 9.74 24.33
C VAL A 883 -60.07 8.57 23.83
N PRO A 884 -61.09 8.11 24.58
CA PRO A 884 -62.01 7.08 24.09
C PRO A 884 -62.92 7.64 22.99
N VAL A 885 -63.00 6.93 21.86
CA VAL A 885 -63.89 7.25 20.73
C VAL A 885 -65.03 6.24 20.57
N ALA A 886 -64.94 5.10 21.27
CA ALA A 886 -66.01 4.14 21.47
C ALA A 886 -66.01 3.66 22.93
N GLU A 887 -67.19 3.36 23.46
CA GLU A 887 -67.32 2.74 24.78
C GLU A 887 -66.83 1.27 24.75
N PRO A 888 -66.41 0.72 25.90
CA PRO A 888 -66.08 -0.70 26.02
C PRO A 888 -67.17 -1.60 25.42
N LYS A 889 -66.75 -2.63 24.67
CA LYS A 889 -67.63 -3.60 23.98
C LYS A 889 -68.52 -3.04 22.87
N LYS A 890 -68.36 -1.78 22.46
CA LYS A 890 -69.05 -1.21 21.29
C LYS A 890 -68.17 -1.32 20.04
N VAL A 891 -68.72 -1.94 18.99
CA VAL A 891 -68.02 -2.12 17.70
C VAL A 891 -68.43 -1.12 16.63
N LEU A 892 -69.57 -0.44 16.79
CA LEU A 892 -70.06 0.59 15.87
C LEU A 892 -69.51 1.97 16.24
N LEU A 893 -68.77 2.61 15.33
CA LEU A 893 -68.20 3.94 15.52
C LEU A 893 -69.07 5.02 14.87
N ARG A 894 -69.45 6.02 15.68
CA ARG A 894 -70.21 7.19 15.21
C ARG A 894 -69.29 8.16 14.47
N GLY A 895 -69.61 8.47 13.22
CA GLY A 895 -68.84 9.33 12.31
C GLY A 895 -69.45 9.35 10.91
N PHE A 896 -68.89 10.13 9.98
CA PHE A 896 -69.27 10.08 8.56
C PHE A 896 -68.05 9.71 7.70
N PRO A 897 -68.02 8.53 7.05
CA PRO A 897 -69.03 7.47 7.12
C PRO A 897 -69.05 6.76 8.49
N ALA A 898 -70.18 6.16 8.86
CA ALA A 898 -70.21 5.25 10.00
C ALA A 898 -69.35 4.02 9.66
N SER A 899 -68.63 3.46 10.64
CA SER A 899 -67.78 2.28 10.43
C SER A 899 -67.93 1.29 11.57
N ASP A 900 -67.84 0.02 11.24
CA ASP A 900 -67.87 -1.09 12.19
C ASP A 900 -66.46 -1.66 12.34
N LEU A 901 -66.01 -1.87 13.58
CA LEU A 901 -64.73 -2.52 13.88
C LEU A 901 -64.70 -3.97 13.39
N SER A 902 -65.85 -4.63 13.33
CA SER A 902 -66.02 -6.05 12.97
C SER A 902 -66.23 -6.31 11.48
N ASP A 903 -66.38 -5.26 10.66
CA ASP A 903 -66.49 -5.40 9.21
C ASP A 903 -65.15 -5.89 8.63
N GLU A 904 -65.12 -7.14 8.15
CA GLU A 904 -63.95 -7.79 7.54
C GLU A 904 -63.37 -7.02 6.36
N GLN A 905 -64.23 -6.32 5.59
CA GLN A 905 -63.82 -5.47 4.48
C GLN A 905 -63.69 -4.00 4.89
N GLY A 906 -63.93 -3.70 6.16
CA GLY A 906 -63.91 -2.37 6.74
C GLY A 906 -62.50 -1.78 6.84
N PRO A 907 -62.39 -0.46 7.08
CA PRO A 907 -61.10 0.22 7.19
C PRO A 907 -60.28 -0.24 8.42
N TRP A 908 -60.94 -0.77 9.45
CA TRP A 908 -60.32 -1.23 10.69
C TRP A 908 -59.59 -2.57 10.52
N GLN A 909 -60.28 -3.57 9.96
CA GLN A 909 -59.68 -4.87 9.69
C GLN A 909 -58.53 -4.76 8.67
N ARG A 910 -58.68 -3.91 7.65
CA ARG A 910 -57.60 -3.60 6.69
C ARG A 910 -56.39 -2.89 7.31
N ALA A 911 -56.55 -2.21 8.44
CA ALA A 911 -55.48 -1.48 9.12
C ALA A 911 -54.72 -2.32 10.16
N LEU A 912 -55.21 -3.51 10.54
CA LEU A 912 -54.54 -4.38 11.52
C LEU A 912 -53.10 -4.73 11.12
N PRO A 913 -52.79 -5.16 9.88
CA PRO A 913 -51.40 -5.45 9.49
C PRO A 913 -50.50 -4.21 9.57
N ALA A 914 -51.03 -3.05 9.18
CA ALA A 914 -50.30 -1.78 9.26
C ALA A 914 -50.03 -1.35 10.71
N ALA A 915 -50.95 -1.63 11.64
CA ALA A 915 -50.76 -1.39 13.07
C ALA A 915 -49.71 -2.33 13.68
N ALA A 916 -49.66 -3.59 13.25
CA ALA A 916 -48.61 -4.52 13.66
C ALA A 916 -47.21 -4.04 13.24
N GLU A 917 -47.06 -3.45 12.04
CA GLU A 917 -45.80 -2.84 11.60
C GLU A 917 -45.39 -1.59 12.41
N LEU A 918 -46.33 -0.94 13.09
CA LEU A 918 -46.04 0.12 14.08
C LEU A 918 -45.54 -0.46 15.42
N GLY A 919 -45.52 -1.77 15.57
CA GLY A 919 -45.17 -2.46 16.82
C GLY A 919 -46.35 -2.67 17.77
N ALA A 920 -47.60 -2.56 17.30
CA ALA A 920 -48.78 -2.83 18.11
C ALA A 920 -49.00 -4.34 18.31
N PRO A 921 -49.30 -4.80 19.53
CA PRO A 921 -49.69 -6.20 19.77
C PRO A 921 -51.15 -6.42 19.33
N VAL A 922 -51.38 -6.48 18.02
CA VAL A 922 -52.73 -6.51 17.41
C VAL A 922 -53.58 -7.72 17.82
N GLU A 923 -52.96 -8.81 18.25
CA GLU A 923 -53.66 -9.97 18.81
C GLU A 923 -54.48 -9.62 20.07
N LEU A 924 -54.06 -8.58 20.80
CA LEU A 924 -54.77 -8.07 21.98
C LEU A 924 -55.85 -7.04 21.62
N PHE A 925 -56.03 -6.69 20.35
CA PHE A 925 -56.88 -5.57 19.95
C PHE A 925 -58.33 -5.74 20.44
N TRP A 926 -58.91 -6.91 20.25
CA TRP A 926 -60.28 -7.19 20.68
C TRP A 926 -60.45 -7.20 22.19
N ASP A 927 -59.47 -7.76 22.91
CA ASP A 927 -59.45 -7.74 24.37
C ASP A 927 -59.38 -6.30 24.89
N ARG A 928 -58.53 -5.46 24.29
CA ARG A 928 -58.39 -4.04 24.67
C ARG A 928 -59.60 -3.19 24.32
N VAL A 929 -60.26 -3.46 23.19
CA VAL A 929 -61.53 -2.81 22.83
C VAL A 929 -62.65 -3.24 23.79
N ALA A 930 -62.67 -4.50 24.23
CA ALA A 930 -63.63 -4.99 25.20
C ALA A 930 -63.41 -4.40 26.60
N GLU A 931 -62.15 -4.17 26.99
CA GLU A 931 -61.73 -3.65 28.30
C GLU A 931 -61.88 -2.11 28.39
N HIS A 932 -61.41 -1.37 27.38
CA HIS A 932 -61.25 0.09 27.46
C HIS A 932 -61.97 0.87 26.35
N GLY A 933 -62.62 0.17 25.41
CA GLY A 933 -63.15 0.77 24.18
C GLY A 933 -62.04 1.14 23.19
N LEU A 934 -62.43 1.63 22.01
CA LEU A 934 -61.46 2.13 21.03
C LEU A 934 -60.90 3.48 21.49
N ARG A 935 -59.57 3.60 21.52
CA ARG A 935 -58.87 4.81 21.97
C ARG A 935 -58.04 5.40 20.83
N ILE A 936 -57.92 6.73 20.82
CA ILE A 936 -57.06 7.47 19.89
C ILE A 936 -56.13 8.41 20.66
N PRO A 937 -54.88 8.63 20.21
CA PRO A 937 -54.02 9.66 20.79
C PRO A 937 -54.71 11.02 20.87
N ALA A 938 -54.69 11.65 22.05
CA ALA A 938 -55.38 12.93 22.28
C ALA A 938 -54.87 14.02 21.33
N ALA A 939 -53.56 14.04 21.05
CA ALA A 939 -52.91 14.98 20.16
C ALA A 939 -53.39 14.92 18.69
N LEU A 940 -54.05 13.84 18.25
CA LEU A 940 -54.65 13.74 16.91
C LEU A 940 -55.97 14.51 16.80
N LEU A 941 -56.62 14.78 17.95
CA LEU A 941 -57.92 15.44 18.01
C LEU A 941 -57.74 16.97 18.03
N GLY A 942 -58.07 17.63 16.92
CA GLY A 942 -58.17 19.09 16.86
C GLY A 942 -59.50 19.64 17.42
N LYS A 943 -59.79 20.93 17.15
CA LYS A 943 -60.98 21.69 17.62
C LYS A 943 -62.38 21.15 17.20
N GLY A 944 -62.48 19.93 16.67
CA GLY A 944 -63.74 19.28 16.26
C GLY A 944 -63.86 17.80 16.64
N GLY A 945 -62.93 17.27 17.44
CA GLY A 945 -62.95 15.89 17.94
C GLY A 945 -62.94 14.81 16.85
N TRP A 946 -63.28 13.58 17.24
CA TRP A 946 -63.25 12.39 16.38
C TRP A 946 -64.08 12.52 15.08
N PRO A 947 -65.35 13.01 15.10
CA PRO A 947 -66.15 13.10 13.88
C PRO A 947 -65.54 14.00 12.80
N ALA A 948 -64.86 15.09 13.21
CA ALA A 948 -64.22 16.01 12.28
C ALA A 948 -62.94 15.42 11.65
N LEU A 949 -62.13 14.71 12.45
CA LEU A 949 -60.95 14.00 11.96
C LEU A 949 -61.35 12.88 11.00
N TRP A 950 -62.32 12.06 11.39
CA TRP A 950 -62.80 10.91 10.61
C TRP A 950 -63.38 11.33 9.27
N ARG A 951 -64.26 12.34 9.25
CA ARG A 951 -64.81 12.89 8.00
C ARG A 951 -63.74 13.42 7.05
N ARG A 952 -62.67 14.01 7.58
CA ARG A 952 -61.55 14.51 6.76
C ARG A 952 -60.67 13.39 6.23
N ALA A 953 -60.54 12.28 6.97
CA ALA A 953 -59.76 11.12 6.56
C ALA A 953 -60.39 10.34 5.38
N HIS A 954 -61.69 10.56 5.13
CA HIS A 954 -62.49 9.96 4.06
C HIS A 954 -62.85 10.92 2.91
N ARG A 955 -62.25 12.13 2.89
CA ARG A 955 -62.26 13.04 1.75
C ARG A 955 -60.99 12.86 0.94
#